data_AF-A0A7T3X3K3-F1
#
_entry.id   AF-A0A7T3X3K3-F1
#
_cell.length_a   1.000
_cell.length_b   1.000
_cell.length_c   1.000
_cell.angle_alpha   90.00
_cell.angle_beta   90.00
_cell.angle_gamma   90.00
#
_symmetry.space_group_name_H-M   'P 1'
#
loop_
_entity.id
_entity.type
_entity.pdbx_description
1 polymer ?
#
loop_
_entity_poly.entity_id
_entity_poly.type
_entity_poly.pdbx_seq_one_letter_code
_entity_poly.pdbx_strand_id
1 'polypeptide(L)'
;MSSRESNKKADVTTRLEACLKERILIIDGAMGTMIQGYKLGEADYRGERFADWHTDIKGNNDLLVLSRPAVIREIHDQYCAAGADILETNTFNATRIAMADYEMEALSAEINREAARLARAVADEWTAKDPAKPRFVAGVLGPTNRTASISPDVNDPGKRNVTYDELVAAYTESTHALIEGGADIILIETIFDTLNAKAAAFAVDLVFEELGYSLPVMISGTITDASGRTLSGQTTEAFYHSLRHVKPVSFGLNCALGPDELRQYVEELSRISETHVSAHPNAGLPNAFGEYDLDAVEMAEHIREWAQSGFLNLVGGCCGTTPTHIRAMADAVAGIKPRALPDLPVACRLSGLEPLIITADSMFVNVGERTNVTGSAKFKRLIKEGLYDEALDVAKQQVENGAQIIDINMDEGMLDAEAAMVRFLNLIAGEPDIARVPVMIDSSKWEVLEAGLKCVQGKPVVNSISMKEGEDKFIEQAKLLRRYGAAVIVMAFDEVGQADTRARKFEICQRAYRILVDRVGFPPEDIIFDPNIFAVATGIDEHNNYAVDFIEAVKDIKEHLPHAMISGGVSNVSFSFRGNEPVREAIHAVFLYHAIRNGMDMGIVNAGQLAIYEDIPAELKEKVEAVVLNLNDNATEALLAIAEKYRGAGAQAEDPRDQEWRSWPVGKRLEHALVKGITDFIEEDTEEARAQAEKPLHVIEGPLMDGMNVVGDLFGAGKMFLPQVVKSARVMKRAVAYLQPYIEAEKSGGSSNGKIVLATVKGDVHDIGKNIVGVVLQCNNFEIVDLGVMVSCETILKTAREVNADIIGLSGLITPSLDEMVHVAKEMERQGFKLPLLIGGATTSKAHTAVKIEQNYSEPVVYVSNASRAVGVAQSLLSPELKPAFVARIDKEYEIARDQHARKQPRSKPVSLAHARANRHQLDWVGYEPPAPREPGVQTFENVPISVLRPYIDWTPFFLSWELAGKFPRILEDEVVGEEATRLYADANAMLDQLEKDQSVRCAGIVGLFPANAVGDSIEVYTDESRTEVKKVLHHLRQQSEKQGFPNYCLADYVAPKESGKPDWIGAFAVTGGIGEEAIAKAYKADHDDYNAILIQAVCDRLAEAFAEYLHEQVRKVHWGYAPDEALSNEELIRENYQGIRPAPGYPACPEHTEKGSIWELLGVEQAIGMQLTESYAMWPGAAVSGWYFSHPESKYFAVAQIQQDQVEDYAMRKGMTLAEAERWLGPNLH
;
A
#
# COMPACT_ATOMS: atom_id res chain seq x y z
N MET A 1 -26.77 34.65 29.69
CA MET A 1 -26.09 35.04 28.43
C MET A 1 -26.23 34.01 27.31
N SER A 2 -26.93 32.87 27.48
CA SER A 2 -26.68 31.65 26.69
C SER A 2 -27.42 31.44 25.35
N SER A 3 -28.38 32.28 24.92
CA SER A 3 -29.05 32.09 23.61
C SER A 3 -28.66 33.11 22.53
N ARG A 4 -28.20 34.31 22.92
CA ARG A 4 -27.72 35.34 21.97
C ARG A 4 -26.27 35.12 21.55
N GLU A 5 -25.42 34.65 22.45
CA GLU A 5 -24.02 34.31 22.13
C GLU A 5 -23.93 33.03 21.28
N SER A 6 -24.75 32.00 21.56
CA SER A 6 -24.78 30.80 20.71
C SER A 6 -25.24 31.11 19.28
N ASN A 7 -26.27 31.97 19.12
CA ASN A 7 -26.72 32.42 17.80
C ASN A 7 -25.67 33.26 17.05
N LYS A 8 -24.86 34.06 17.76
CA LYS A 8 -23.77 34.84 17.15
C LYS A 8 -22.59 33.97 16.72
N LYS A 9 -22.32 32.86 17.42
CA LYS A 9 -21.22 31.92 17.09
C LYS A 9 -21.61 30.92 15.99
N ALA A 10 -22.86 30.44 15.98
CA ALA A 10 -23.40 29.68 14.85
C ALA A 10 -23.36 30.48 13.53
N ASP A 11 -23.51 31.81 13.61
CA ASP A 11 -23.34 32.73 12.49
C ASP A 11 -21.87 32.81 12.01
N VAL A 12 -20.87 32.74 12.89
CA VAL A 12 -19.44 32.75 12.52
C VAL A 12 -19.05 31.49 11.73
N THR A 13 -19.41 30.30 12.21
CA THR A 13 -19.14 29.04 11.50
C THR A 13 -19.79 29.04 10.11
N THR A 14 -21.06 29.43 10.04
CA THR A 14 -21.80 29.49 8.76
C THR A 14 -21.14 30.46 7.78
N ARG A 15 -20.66 31.61 8.27
CA ARG A 15 -19.98 32.61 7.44
C ARG A 15 -18.62 32.13 6.95
N LEU A 16 -17.83 31.47 7.81
CA LEU A 16 -16.54 30.89 7.42
C LEU A 16 -16.72 29.83 6.32
N GLU A 17 -17.64 28.88 6.52
CA GLU A 17 -17.94 27.84 5.54
C GLU A 17 -18.47 28.40 4.21
N ALA A 18 -19.28 29.46 4.26
CA ALA A 18 -19.72 30.15 3.05
C ALA A 18 -18.53 30.74 2.28
N CYS A 19 -17.60 31.40 2.98
CA CYS A 19 -16.40 31.95 2.34
C CYS A 19 -15.51 30.85 1.74
N LEU A 20 -15.31 29.72 2.43
CA LEU A 20 -14.49 28.60 1.95
C LEU A 20 -15.02 27.96 0.65
N LYS A 21 -16.34 28.01 0.43
CA LYS A 21 -16.98 27.55 -0.81
C LYS A 21 -16.82 28.55 -1.95
N GLU A 22 -16.72 29.83 -1.65
CA GLU A 22 -16.69 30.90 -2.64
C GLU A 22 -15.28 31.24 -3.12
N ARG A 23 -14.28 31.23 -2.22
CA ARG A 23 -12.90 31.65 -2.53
C ARG A 23 -11.87 31.02 -1.61
N ILE A 24 -10.62 31.00 -2.08
CA ILE A 24 -9.47 30.56 -1.28
C ILE A 24 -9.21 31.64 -0.22
N LEU A 25 -9.24 31.25 1.06
CA LEU A 25 -9.02 32.16 2.18
C LEU A 25 -7.53 32.33 2.48
N ILE A 26 -7.16 33.53 2.92
CA ILE A 26 -5.77 33.87 3.23
C ILE A 26 -5.56 33.84 4.75
N ILE A 27 -4.62 33.05 5.22
CA ILE A 27 -4.13 33.07 6.59
C ILE A 27 -2.92 34.01 6.64
N ASP A 28 -2.64 34.62 7.79
CA ASP A 28 -1.52 35.54 7.93
C ASP A 28 -0.14 34.83 7.85
N GLY A 29 0.92 35.58 8.14
CA GLY A 29 2.29 35.11 8.03
C GLY A 29 2.97 34.99 9.41
N ALA A 30 4.28 34.77 9.42
CA ALA A 30 5.04 34.58 10.65
C ALA A 30 5.02 35.78 11.63
N MET A 31 4.34 35.61 12.76
CA MET A 31 4.43 36.54 13.90
C MET A 31 5.86 36.63 14.46
N GLY A 32 6.55 35.51 14.64
CA GLY A 32 7.90 35.45 15.22
C GLY A 32 8.94 36.21 14.39
N THR A 33 8.97 36.01 13.07
CA THR A 33 9.89 36.72 12.16
C THR A 33 9.60 38.24 12.14
N MET A 34 8.33 38.63 12.21
CA MET A 34 7.95 40.05 12.30
C MET A 34 8.42 40.69 13.61
N ILE A 35 8.27 40.01 14.76
CA ILE A 35 8.77 40.49 16.07
C ILE A 35 10.29 40.67 16.04
N GLN A 36 11.03 39.73 15.44
CA GLN A 36 12.49 39.82 15.32
C GLN A 36 12.94 41.10 14.58
N GLY A 37 12.15 41.58 13.62
CA GLY A 37 12.41 42.83 12.88
C GLY A 37 12.44 44.10 13.75
N TYR A 38 11.74 44.11 14.89
CA TYR A 38 11.75 45.22 15.84
C TYR A 38 12.99 45.25 16.74
N LYS A 39 13.83 44.19 16.70
CA LYS A 39 15.10 44.07 17.46
C LYS A 39 14.94 44.34 18.96
N LEU A 40 13.85 43.84 19.54
CA LEU A 40 13.51 44.00 20.96
C LEU A 40 14.57 43.36 21.87
N GLY A 41 14.92 44.06 22.95
CA GLY A 41 15.83 43.61 24.00
C GLY A 41 15.10 43.11 25.24
N GLU A 42 15.84 42.59 26.22
CA GLU A 42 15.30 42.04 27.47
C GLU A 42 14.35 43.00 28.21
N ALA A 43 14.70 44.29 28.29
CA ALA A 43 13.86 45.31 28.91
C ALA A 43 12.50 45.49 28.21
N ASP A 44 12.45 45.24 26.90
CA ASP A 44 11.21 45.34 26.12
C ASP A 44 10.26 44.18 26.41
N TYR A 45 10.79 42.96 26.56
CA TYR A 45 10.01 41.76 26.92
C TYR A 45 9.46 41.88 28.34
N ARG A 46 10.25 42.42 29.28
CA ARG A 46 9.84 42.66 30.67
C ARG A 46 8.75 43.71 30.81
N GLY A 47 8.84 44.79 30.03
CA GLY A 47 8.01 45.97 30.22
C GLY A 47 8.07 46.49 31.65
N GLU A 48 7.03 47.21 32.08
CA GLU A 48 6.97 47.72 33.46
C GLU A 48 6.59 46.62 34.47
N ARG A 49 5.73 45.67 34.07
CA ARG A 49 5.14 44.67 34.96
C ARG A 49 6.12 43.60 35.44
N PHE A 50 7.10 43.24 34.61
CA PHE A 50 8.05 42.15 34.88
C PHE A 50 9.51 42.64 34.96
N ALA A 51 9.71 43.94 35.24
CA ALA A 51 11.04 44.55 35.32
C ALA A 51 11.99 43.76 36.24
N ASP A 52 11.49 43.32 37.39
CA ASP A 52 12.25 42.60 38.42
C ASP A 52 12.14 41.06 38.34
N TRP A 53 11.71 40.47 37.22
CA TRP A 53 11.64 39.01 37.06
C TRP A 53 13.02 38.35 37.21
N HIS A 54 13.12 37.22 37.89
CA HIS A 54 14.41 36.70 38.38
C HIS A 54 15.24 35.91 37.33
N THR A 55 14.67 35.61 36.16
CA THR A 55 15.34 34.96 35.02
C THR A 55 15.19 35.79 33.75
N ASP A 56 15.99 35.50 32.71
CA ASP A 56 15.87 36.13 31.40
C ASP A 56 14.61 35.64 30.67
N ILE A 57 13.85 36.56 30.08
CA ILE A 57 12.57 36.27 29.41
C ILE A 57 12.51 36.72 27.96
N LYS A 58 13.59 37.28 27.42
CA LYS A 58 13.74 37.53 25.99
C LYS A 58 13.60 36.23 25.20
N GLY A 59 12.80 36.28 24.14
CA GLY A 59 12.45 35.13 23.30
C GLY A 59 11.07 34.57 23.59
N ASN A 60 10.46 34.92 24.73
CA ASN A 60 9.06 34.65 25.00
C ASN A 60 8.17 35.63 24.20
N ASN A 61 7.99 35.34 22.91
CA ASN A 61 7.23 36.20 22.00
C ASN A 61 5.77 36.37 22.44
N ASP A 62 5.16 35.32 22.99
CA ASP A 62 3.79 35.31 23.49
C ASP A 62 3.57 36.37 24.59
N LEU A 63 4.55 36.59 25.47
CA LEU A 63 4.49 37.60 26.54
C LEU A 63 4.31 39.04 26.01
N LEU A 64 4.73 39.31 24.77
CA LEU A 64 4.66 40.65 24.19
C LEU A 64 3.24 41.17 24.02
N VAL A 65 2.22 40.30 24.08
CA VAL A 65 0.82 40.76 24.15
C VAL A 65 0.50 41.55 25.42
N LEU A 66 1.28 41.35 26.50
CA LEU A 66 1.14 42.08 27.76
C LEU A 66 2.14 43.24 27.85
N SER A 67 3.41 43.01 27.49
CA SER A 67 4.46 44.03 27.66
C SER A 67 4.57 45.01 26.49
N ARG A 68 4.25 44.58 25.27
CA ARG A 68 4.32 45.38 24.03
C ARG A 68 3.09 45.19 23.12
N PRO A 69 1.85 45.35 23.64
CA PRO A 69 0.61 45.10 22.87
C PRO A 69 0.51 45.93 21.58
N ALA A 70 1.09 47.14 21.55
CA ALA A 70 1.09 48.00 20.37
C ALA A 70 1.84 47.38 19.18
N VAL A 71 2.95 46.68 19.43
CA VAL A 71 3.75 46.02 18.38
C VAL A 71 2.97 44.86 17.78
N ILE A 72 2.37 44.01 18.62
CA ILE A 72 1.56 42.88 18.17
C ILE A 72 0.35 43.37 17.37
N ARG A 73 -0.33 44.41 17.84
CA ARG A 73 -1.44 45.05 17.12
C ARG A 73 -1.01 45.58 15.74
N GLU A 74 0.16 46.20 15.67
CA GLU A 74 0.72 46.72 14.40
C GLU A 74 0.98 45.59 13.40
N ILE A 75 1.54 44.45 13.85
CA ILE A 75 1.80 43.30 12.99
C ILE A 75 0.49 42.74 12.40
N HIS A 76 -0.55 42.55 13.23
CA HIS A 76 -1.87 42.14 12.74
C HIS A 76 -2.47 43.13 11.74
N ASP A 77 -2.32 44.45 11.97
CA ASP A 77 -2.80 45.48 11.04
C ASP A 77 -2.09 45.37 9.68
N GLN A 78 -0.78 45.11 9.68
CA GLN A 78 0.01 44.92 8.45
C GLN A 78 -0.44 43.68 7.67
N TYR A 79 -0.72 42.55 8.33
CA TYR A 79 -1.22 41.35 7.65
C TYR A 79 -2.65 41.53 7.11
N CYS A 80 -3.54 42.21 7.85
CA CYS A 80 -4.86 42.58 7.33
C CYS A 80 -4.75 43.49 6.10
N ALA A 81 -3.83 44.46 6.11
CA ALA A 81 -3.56 45.33 4.96
C ALA A 81 -3.00 44.56 3.76
N ALA A 82 -2.21 43.51 4.01
CA ALA A 82 -1.74 42.56 3.00
C ALA A 82 -2.83 41.58 2.52
N GLY A 83 -4.02 41.61 3.11
CA GLY A 83 -5.19 40.88 2.65
C GLY A 83 -5.41 39.53 3.31
N ALA A 84 -4.79 39.25 4.45
CA ALA A 84 -5.16 38.12 5.31
C ALA A 84 -6.65 38.18 5.65
N ASP A 85 -7.32 37.04 5.61
CA ASP A 85 -8.72 36.80 6.02
C ASP A 85 -8.81 36.30 7.46
N ILE A 86 -7.83 35.50 7.88
CA ILE A 86 -7.73 34.90 9.20
C ILE A 86 -6.44 35.43 9.84
N LEU A 87 -6.54 35.89 11.09
CA LEU A 87 -5.40 36.28 11.91
C LEU A 87 -5.15 35.23 12.98
N GLU A 88 -3.94 34.71 13.02
CA GLU A 88 -3.46 33.85 14.10
C GLU A 88 -3.18 34.66 15.36
N THR A 89 -3.61 34.20 16.54
CA THR A 89 -3.24 34.84 17.80
C THR A 89 -1.76 34.59 18.12
N ASN A 90 -1.08 35.57 18.73
CA ASN A 90 0.28 35.39 19.24
C ASN A 90 0.30 34.54 20.52
N THR A 91 -0.01 33.25 20.38
CA THR A 91 -0.21 32.29 21.48
C THR A 91 0.42 30.91 21.23
N PHE A 92 1.35 30.82 20.28
CA PHE A 92 2.01 29.57 19.91
C PHE A 92 2.60 28.80 21.10
N ASN A 93 3.25 29.49 22.04
CA ASN A 93 3.81 28.89 23.26
C ASN A 93 3.02 29.25 24.52
N ALA A 94 1.83 29.86 24.40
CA ALA A 94 1.01 30.26 25.54
C ALA A 94 0.30 29.05 26.19
N THR A 95 1.09 28.12 26.72
CA THR A 95 0.64 27.00 27.53
C THR A 95 1.45 26.98 28.82
N ARG A 96 0.89 26.43 29.90
CA ARG A 96 1.63 26.28 31.17
C ARG A 96 2.93 25.51 31.01
N ILE A 97 2.96 24.53 30.10
CA ILE A 97 4.13 23.68 29.85
C ILE A 97 5.28 24.50 29.24
N ALA A 98 5.02 25.25 28.17
CA ALA A 98 6.06 26.04 27.52
C ALA A 98 6.44 27.29 28.32
N MET A 99 5.50 27.90 29.04
CA MET A 99 5.78 29.03 29.93
C MET A 99 6.66 28.65 31.14
N ALA A 100 6.79 27.36 31.47
CA ALA A 100 7.65 26.89 32.55
C ALA A 100 9.14 27.16 32.26
N ASP A 101 9.56 27.21 30.99
CA ASP A 101 10.93 27.57 30.59
C ASP A 101 11.32 28.99 31.05
N TYR A 102 10.32 29.84 31.31
CA TYR A 102 10.45 31.22 31.80
C TYR A 102 9.94 31.39 33.25
N GLU A 103 9.52 30.30 33.90
CA GLU A 103 8.86 30.27 35.22
C GLU A 103 7.55 31.10 35.30
N MET A 104 6.87 31.26 34.16
CA MET A 104 5.71 32.14 33.97
C MET A 104 4.38 31.38 33.78
N GLU A 105 4.26 30.15 34.27
CA GLU A 105 3.11 29.26 34.04
C GLU A 105 1.78 29.91 34.42
N ALA A 106 1.74 30.70 35.49
CA ALA A 106 0.54 31.39 35.97
C ALA A 106 0.00 32.46 35.02
N LEU A 107 0.78 32.90 34.02
CA LEU A 107 0.39 33.91 33.05
C LEU A 107 -0.23 33.33 31.77
N SER A 108 -0.15 32.00 31.57
CA SER A 108 -0.65 31.31 30.38
C SER A 108 -2.08 31.73 29.99
N ALA A 109 -3.04 31.62 30.90
CA ALA A 109 -4.42 32.03 30.65
C ALA A 109 -4.58 33.53 30.31
N GLU A 110 -3.81 34.40 30.97
CA GLU A 110 -3.90 35.84 30.72
C GLU A 110 -3.36 36.22 29.34
N ILE A 111 -2.22 35.63 28.95
CA ILE A 111 -1.59 35.82 27.64
C ILE A 111 -2.56 35.40 26.53
N ASN A 112 -3.16 34.21 26.62
CA ASN A 112 -4.13 33.73 25.63
C ASN A 112 -5.32 34.69 25.47
N ARG A 113 -5.91 35.11 26.59
CA ARG A 113 -7.09 35.99 26.58
C ARG A 113 -6.78 37.34 25.96
N GLU A 114 -5.67 37.96 26.34
CA GLU A 114 -5.29 39.28 25.82
C GLU A 114 -4.83 39.21 24.36
N ALA A 115 -4.13 38.15 23.95
CA ALA A 115 -3.76 37.92 22.56
C ALA A 115 -5.00 37.82 21.65
N ALA A 116 -5.97 36.99 22.02
CA ALA A 116 -7.23 36.86 21.29
C ALA A 116 -8.01 38.19 21.25
N ARG A 117 -8.04 38.93 22.36
CA ARG A 117 -8.70 40.25 22.42
C ARG A 117 -8.07 41.28 21.49
N LEU A 118 -6.73 41.29 21.41
CA LEU A 118 -5.98 42.18 20.51
C LEU A 118 -6.24 41.86 19.05
N ALA A 119 -6.13 40.58 18.66
CA ALA A 119 -6.40 40.14 17.29
C ALA A 119 -7.86 40.43 16.90
N ARG A 120 -8.82 40.16 17.81
CA ARG A 120 -10.25 40.44 17.60
C ARG A 120 -10.53 41.92 17.35
N ALA A 121 -9.91 42.81 18.12
CA ALA A 121 -10.05 44.24 17.93
C ALA A 121 -9.58 44.68 16.52
N VAL A 122 -8.43 44.17 16.06
CA VAL A 122 -7.93 44.47 14.71
C VAL A 122 -8.84 43.88 13.63
N ALA A 123 -9.27 42.62 13.78
CA ALA A 123 -10.18 41.96 12.86
C ALA A 123 -11.53 42.69 12.74
N ASP A 124 -12.08 43.20 13.86
CA ASP A 124 -13.32 44.00 13.86
C ASP A 124 -13.14 45.34 13.15
N GLU A 125 -12.03 46.04 13.39
CA GLU A 125 -11.72 47.29 12.71
C GLU A 125 -11.61 47.10 11.20
N TRP A 126 -10.95 46.05 10.74
CA TRP A 126 -10.81 45.75 9.31
C TRP A 126 -12.11 45.25 8.68
N THR A 127 -12.89 44.44 9.39
CA THR A 127 -14.23 44.03 8.94
C THR A 127 -15.16 45.24 8.82
N ALA A 128 -15.05 46.24 9.70
CA ALA A 128 -15.82 47.47 9.60
C ALA A 128 -15.39 48.34 8.40
N LYS A 129 -14.11 48.31 8.01
CA LYS A 129 -13.60 49.01 6.82
C LYS A 129 -14.05 48.34 5.52
N ASP A 130 -14.10 47.01 5.48
CA ASP A 130 -14.54 46.22 4.33
C ASP A 130 -15.51 45.09 4.74
N PRO A 131 -16.82 45.39 4.89
CA PRO A 131 -17.81 44.41 5.33
C PRO A 131 -18.01 43.23 4.38
N ALA A 132 -17.62 43.34 3.10
CA ALA A 132 -17.72 42.26 2.12
C ALA A 132 -16.67 41.17 2.35
N LYS A 133 -15.58 41.51 3.07
CA LYS A 133 -14.48 40.61 3.39
C LYS A 133 -14.34 40.54 4.92
N PRO A 134 -15.10 39.70 5.62
CA PRO A 134 -14.98 39.58 7.07
C PRO A 134 -13.61 39.03 7.47
N ARG A 135 -13.10 39.44 8.64
CA ARG A 135 -11.88 38.91 9.26
C ARG A 135 -12.22 38.01 10.43
N PHE A 136 -11.52 36.88 10.50
CA PHE A 136 -11.67 35.87 11.54
C PHE A 136 -10.40 35.81 12.39
N VAL A 137 -10.54 35.41 13.65
CA VAL A 137 -9.42 35.22 14.58
C VAL A 137 -9.25 33.74 14.90
N ALA A 138 -8.10 33.18 14.57
CA ALA A 138 -7.70 31.83 14.92
C ALA A 138 -6.91 31.84 16.24
N GLY A 139 -7.51 31.29 17.29
CA GLY A 139 -6.85 31.02 18.56
C GLY A 139 -5.86 29.88 18.39
N VAL A 140 -4.57 30.19 18.37
CA VAL A 140 -3.48 29.24 18.12
C VAL A 140 -3.15 28.44 19.38
N LEU A 141 -3.09 27.13 19.23
CA LEU A 141 -2.51 26.17 20.16
C LEU A 141 -1.32 25.50 19.47
N GLY A 142 -0.10 25.90 19.82
CA GLY A 142 1.13 25.26 19.34
C GLY A 142 1.44 23.95 20.09
N PRO A 143 2.42 23.16 19.64
CA PRO A 143 2.64 21.78 20.07
C PRO A 143 3.31 21.61 21.45
N THR A 144 3.65 22.71 22.13
CA THR A 144 4.60 22.79 23.27
C THR A 144 6.05 22.43 22.89
N ASN A 145 6.96 22.53 23.86
CA ASN A 145 8.37 22.11 23.75
C ASN A 145 8.62 20.67 24.21
N ARG A 146 7.57 19.89 24.51
CA ARG A 146 7.66 18.51 25.06
C ARG A 146 6.91 17.52 24.18
N THR A 147 7.27 16.24 24.25
CA THR A 147 6.74 15.19 23.35
C THR A 147 6.15 14.06 24.17
N ALA A 148 4.90 13.68 23.88
CA ALA A 148 4.26 12.55 24.54
C ALA A 148 4.54 11.22 23.86
N SER A 149 4.91 11.19 22.57
CA SER A 149 5.18 9.95 21.84
C SER A 149 6.65 9.54 21.78
N ILE A 150 7.59 10.49 21.88
CA ILE A 150 9.03 10.27 21.76
C ILE A 150 9.72 10.37 23.12
N SER A 151 10.76 9.55 23.34
CA SER A 151 11.59 9.67 24.55
C SER A 151 12.61 10.81 24.44
N PRO A 152 12.77 11.64 25.48
CA PRO A 152 13.85 12.63 25.55
C PRO A 152 15.23 12.00 25.87
N ASP A 153 15.26 10.69 26.19
CA ASP A 153 16.45 9.99 26.67
C ASP A 153 16.73 8.76 25.81
N VAL A 154 17.81 8.81 25.03
CA VAL A 154 18.20 7.74 24.10
C VAL A 154 18.49 6.41 24.82
N ASN A 155 18.86 6.45 26.09
CA ASN A 155 19.14 5.23 26.88
C ASN A 155 17.89 4.63 27.54
N ASP A 156 16.76 5.35 27.55
CA ASP A 156 15.49 4.86 28.06
C ASP A 156 14.37 5.19 27.06
N PRO A 157 14.17 4.35 26.02
CA PRO A 157 13.18 4.61 24.96
C PRO A 157 11.73 4.67 25.47
N GLY A 158 11.44 4.16 26.67
CA GLY A 158 10.11 4.20 27.27
C GLY A 158 9.82 5.44 28.14
N LYS A 159 10.79 6.33 28.35
CA LYS A 159 10.62 7.55 29.16
C LYS A 159 9.87 8.63 28.38
N ARG A 160 9.11 9.49 29.08
CA ARG A 160 8.42 10.67 28.53
C ARG A 160 8.68 11.90 29.40
N ASN A 161 8.79 13.09 28.79
CA ASN A 161 9.00 14.36 29.51
C ASN A 161 7.70 15.10 29.86
N VAL A 162 6.57 14.60 29.33
CA VAL A 162 5.22 15.09 29.59
C VAL A 162 4.24 13.93 29.44
N THR A 163 3.15 13.97 30.18
CA THR A 163 2.04 13.01 30.08
C THR A 163 0.88 13.59 29.29
N TYR A 164 0.01 12.70 28.77
CA TYR A 164 -1.20 13.10 28.06
C TYR A 164 -2.11 14.00 28.91
N ASP A 165 -2.30 13.67 30.19
CA ASP A 165 -3.17 14.43 31.10
C ASP A 165 -2.59 15.83 31.43
N GLU A 166 -1.26 15.97 31.54
CA GLU A 166 -0.61 17.27 31.68
C GLU A 166 -0.83 18.16 30.44
N LEU A 167 -0.75 17.56 29.25
CA LEU A 167 -1.06 18.26 28.00
C LEU A 167 -2.54 18.69 27.94
N VAL A 168 -3.47 17.78 28.26
CA VAL A 168 -4.91 18.09 28.30
C VAL A 168 -5.19 19.24 29.26
N ALA A 169 -4.62 19.22 30.46
CA ALA A 169 -4.80 20.29 31.44
C ALA A 169 -4.27 21.65 30.93
N ALA A 170 -3.09 21.65 30.31
CA ALA A 170 -2.49 22.86 29.74
C ALA A 170 -3.33 23.42 28.58
N TYR A 171 -3.75 22.58 27.64
CA TYR A 171 -4.57 22.99 26.49
C TYR A 171 -5.99 23.41 26.89
N THR A 172 -6.57 22.80 27.94
CA THR A 172 -7.91 23.19 28.46
C THR A 172 -7.89 24.63 28.96
N GLU A 173 -6.86 25.01 29.72
CA GLU A 173 -6.70 26.39 30.21
C GLU A 173 -6.53 27.39 29.06
N SER A 174 -5.64 27.10 28.11
CA SER A 174 -5.40 27.97 26.95
C SER A 174 -6.66 28.11 26.09
N THR A 175 -7.39 27.02 25.83
CA THR A 175 -8.61 27.02 25.03
C THR A 175 -9.71 27.88 25.67
N HIS A 176 -9.96 27.72 26.98
CA HIS A 176 -10.91 28.57 27.70
C HIS A 176 -10.56 30.06 27.55
N ALA A 177 -9.29 30.40 27.75
CA ALA A 177 -8.82 31.77 27.66
C ALA A 177 -8.92 32.37 26.25
N LEU A 178 -8.59 31.59 25.20
CA LEU A 178 -8.73 32.01 23.80
C LEU A 178 -10.19 32.29 23.44
N ILE A 179 -11.11 31.41 23.86
CA ILE A 179 -12.54 31.56 23.60
C ILE A 179 -13.10 32.78 24.35
N GLU A 180 -12.69 32.99 25.60
CA GLU A 180 -13.06 34.16 26.40
C GLU A 180 -12.54 35.47 25.78
N GLY A 181 -11.32 35.44 25.22
CA GLY A 181 -10.71 36.56 24.53
C GLY A 181 -11.36 36.90 23.17
N GLY A 182 -12.21 36.02 22.65
CA GLY A 182 -13.01 36.26 21.45
C GLY A 182 -12.47 35.63 20.16
N ALA A 183 -11.75 34.51 20.26
CA ALA A 183 -11.39 33.70 19.10
C ALA A 183 -12.65 33.19 18.35
N ASP A 184 -12.56 33.16 17.02
CA ASP A 184 -13.59 32.64 16.12
C ASP A 184 -13.34 31.17 15.75
N ILE A 185 -12.07 30.77 15.70
CA ILE A 185 -11.57 29.46 15.28
C ILE A 185 -10.54 29.00 16.32
N ILE A 186 -10.44 27.70 16.59
CA ILE A 186 -9.29 27.14 17.33
C ILE A 186 -8.37 26.46 16.31
N LEU A 187 -7.11 26.85 16.25
CA LEU A 187 -6.10 26.30 15.34
C LEU A 187 -5.07 25.53 16.15
N ILE A 188 -5.01 24.21 15.94
CA ILE A 188 -3.94 23.34 16.45
C ILE A 188 -2.92 23.21 15.33
N GLU A 189 -1.75 23.86 15.46
CA GLU A 189 -0.79 23.95 14.36
C GLU A 189 0.63 23.53 14.72
N THR A 190 1.46 23.37 13.69
CA THR A 190 2.84 22.92 13.79
C THR A 190 2.96 21.60 14.54
N ILE A 191 2.03 20.68 14.26
CA ILE A 191 1.98 19.40 14.94
C ILE A 191 3.14 18.55 14.46
N PHE A 192 4.17 18.42 15.30
CA PHE A 192 5.27 17.48 15.10
C PHE A 192 5.02 16.12 15.77
N ASP A 193 4.18 16.09 16.82
CA ASP A 193 3.80 14.90 17.59
C ASP A 193 2.28 14.77 17.63
N THR A 194 1.75 13.73 16.97
CA THR A 194 0.30 13.50 16.88
C THR A 194 -0.35 13.22 18.23
N LEU A 195 0.38 12.64 19.19
CA LEU A 195 -0.17 12.37 20.52
C LEU A 195 -0.43 13.68 21.29
N ASN A 196 0.43 14.68 21.10
CA ASN A 196 0.20 16.03 21.63
C ASN A 196 -1.05 16.66 21.00
N ALA A 197 -1.23 16.52 19.69
CA ALA A 197 -2.41 17.04 19.00
C ALA A 197 -3.70 16.33 19.43
N LYS A 198 -3.66 15.02 19.69
CA LYS A 198 -4.79 14.28 20.27
C LYS A 198 -5.14 14.81 21.66
N ALA A 199 -4.15 15.14 22.50
CA ALA A 199 -4.39 15.77 23.81
C ALA A 199 -5.01 17.18 23.68
N ALA A 200 -4.53 17.98 22.72
CA ALA A 200 -5.10 19.28 22.41
C ALA A 200 -6.55 19.17 21.93
N ALA A 201 -6.83 18.26 20.98
CA ALA A 201 -8.18 18.00 20.48
C ALA A 201 -9.14 17.53 21.58
N PHE A 202 -8.67 16.64 22.47
CA PHE A 202 -9.44 16.20 23.63
C PHE A 202 -9.79 17.37 24.55
N ALA A 203 -8.82 18.24 24.86
CA ALA A 203 -9.04 19.43 25.67
C ALA A 203 -10.04 20.40 25.01
N VAL A 204 -9.93 20.60 23.69
CA VAL A 204 -10.85 21.48 22.94
C VAL A 204 -12.28 20.96 22.99
N ASP A 205 -12.51 19.66 22.76
CA ASP A 205 -13.84 19.07 22.86
C ASP A 205 -14.41 19.13 24.28
N LEU A 206 -13.57 18.91 25.30
CA LEU A 206 -13.95 19.06 26.70
C LEU A 206 -14.44 20.49 27.00
N VAL A 207 -13.70 21.51 26.55
CA VAL A 207 -14.09 22.91 26.73
C VAL A 207 -15.38 23.23 25.98
N PHE A 208 -15.58 22.71 24.76
CA PHE A 208 -16.83 22.89 24.03
C PHE A 208 -18.03 22.28 24.75
N GLU A 209 -17.87 21.10 25.35
CA GLU A 209 -18.90 20.46 26.18
C GLU A 209 -19.22 21.30 27.42
N GLU A 210 -18.21 21.80 28.14
CA GLU A 210 -18.37 22.66 29.32
C GLU A 210 -19.09 23.98 29.00
N LEU A 211 -18.78 24.58 27.85
CA LEU A 211 -19.38 25.85 27.42
C LEU A 211 -20.75 25.69 26.74
N GLY A 212 -21.07 24.49 26.27
CA GLY A 212 -22.33 24.16 25.59
C GLY A 212 -22.43 24.67 24.14
N TYR A 213 -21.29 25.00 23.51
CA TYR A 213 -21.20 25.35 22.09
C TYR A 213 -19.79 25.06 21.55
N SER A 214 -19.65 24.87 20.24
CA SER A 214 -18.37 24.64 19.56
C SER A 214 -17.98 25.80 18.64
N LEU A 215 -16.68 25.92 18.40
CA LEU A 215 -16.10 26.74 17.33
C LEU A 215 -15.52 25.83 16.24
N PRO A 216 -15.34 26.33 15.00
CA PRO A 216 -14.57 25.61 13.99
C PRO A 216 -13.15 25.30 14.49
N VAL A 217 -12.69 24.08 14.25
CA VAL A 217 -11.32 23.65 14.59
C VAL A 217 -10.52 23.48 13.31
N MET A 218 -9.33 24.06 13.26
CA MET A 218 -8.35 23.83 12.21
C MET A 218 -7.21 22.99 12.75
N ILE A 219 -6.67 22.09 11.93
CA ILE A 219 -5.54 21.24 12.28
C ILE A 219 -4.47 21.39 11.22
N SER A 220 -3.23 21.66 11.63
CA SER A 220 -2.09 21.76 10.73
C SER A 220 -0.88 20.98 11.24
N GLY A 221 -0.44 19.99 10.47
CA GLY A 221 0.74 19.18 10.76
C GLY A 221 2.03 19.76 10.18
N THR A 222 3.16 19.24 10.64
CA THR A 222 4.47 19.59 10.06
C THR A 222 5.20 18.33 9.64
N ILE A 223 5.51 18.25 8.34
CA ILE A 223 6.37 17.22 7.76
C ILE A 223 7.81 17.70 7.87
N THR A 224 8.68 16.93 8.53
CA THR A 224 10.00 17.42 8.94
C THR A 224 11.05 17.37 7.83
N ASP A 225 10.90 16.46 6.87
CA ASP A 225 11.87 16.25 5.80
C ASP A 225 11.22 15.57 4.57
N ALA A 226 12.05 15.24 3.59
CA ALA A 226 11.64 14.62 2.34
C ALA A 226 11.12 13.16 2.48
N SER A 227 11.08 12.57 3.68
CA SER A 227 10.48 11.25 3.91
C SER A 227 8.95 11.28 3.96
N GLY A 228 8.34 12.45 4.07
CA GLY A 228 6.88 12.60 4.16
C GLY A 228 6.29 12.26 5.51
N ARG A 229 7.11 12.33 6.56
CA ARG A 229 6.71 11.97 7.93
C ARG A 229 6.75 13.17 8.89
N THR A 230 5.87 13.12 9.90
CA THR A 230 5.99 13.98 11.09
C THR A 230 7.25 13.62 11.88
N LEU A 231 7.64 14.45 12.84
CA LEU A 231 8.76 14.13 13.74
C LEU A 231 8.52 12.82 14.52
N SER A 232 7.25 12.53 14.86
CA SER A 232 6.84 11.28 15.49
C SER A 232 6.72 10.08 14.54
N GLY A 233 7.09 10.25 13.26
CA GLY A 233 7.24 9.17 12.27
C GLY A 233 5.98 8.85 11.47
N GLN A 234 4.88 9.58 11.64
CA GLN A 234 3.62 9.31 10.93
C GLN A 234 3.63 9.87 9.50
N THR A 235 3.15 9.07 8.55
CA THR A 235 2.85 9.52 7.17
C THR A 235 1.66 10.50 7.15
N THR A 236 1.52 11.30 6.07
CA THR A 236 0.43 12.26 5.90
C THR A 236 -0.96 11.63 6.10
N GLU A 237 -1.20 10.46 5.49
CA GLU A 237 -2.49 9.77 5.58
C GLU A 237 -2.76 9.19 6.97
N ALA A 238 -1.75 8.59 7.61
CA ALA A 238 -1.86 8.11 8.99
C ALA A 238 -2.15 9.25 9.97
N PHE A 239 -1.50 10.41 9.77
CA PHE A 239 -1.73 11.62 10.56
C PHE A 239 -3.19 12.11 10.41
N TYR A 240 -3.70 12.18 9.18
CA TYR A 240 -5.10 12.54 8.94
C TYR A 240 -6.07 11.58 9.63
N HIS A 241 -5.89 10.27 9.49
CA HIS A 241 -6.76 9.26 10.12
C HIS A 241 -6.74 9.33 11.66
N SER A 242 -5.61 9.70 12.25
CA SER A 242 -5.46 9.86 13.71
C SER A 242 -6.30 11.02 14.27
N LEU A 243 -6.57 12.06 13.46
CA LEU A 243 -7.22 13.29 13.91
C LEU A 243 -8.55 13.61 13.19
N ARG A 244 -8.96 12.80 12.20
CA ARG A 244 -10.25 12.93 11.50
C ARG A 244 -11.45 13.03 12.43
N HIS A 245 -11.40 12.31 13.56
CA HIS A 245 -12.49 12.25 14.55
C HIS A 245 -12.89 13.62 15.13
N VAL A 246 -11.99 14.62 15.06
CA VAL A 246 -12.23 16.00 15.48
C VAL A 246 -13.23 16.73 14.57
N LYS A 247 -13.42 16.24 13.33
CA LYS A 247 -14.21 16.89 12.27
C LYS A 247 -13.78 18.35 12.03
N PRO A 248 -12.48 18.59 11.73
CA PRO A 248 -11.97 19.94 11.56
C PRO A 248 -12.59 20.63 10.34
N VAL A 249 -12.71 21.97 10.39
CA VAL A 249 -13.15 22.75 9.24
C VAL A 249 -12.10 22.76 8.13
N SER A 250 -10.82 22.70 8.51
CA SER A 250 -9.70 22.45 7.59
C SER A 250 -8.62 21.58 8.23
N PHE A 251 -7.98 20.78 7.38
CA PHE A 251 -6.81 19.99 7.71
C PHE A 251 -5.67 20.37 6.77
N GLY A 252 -4.47 20.57 7.29
CA GLY A 252 -3.39 21.16 6.50
C GLY A 252 -1.99 20.82 6.96
N LEU A 253 -1.03 21.44 6.29
CA LEU A 253 0.39 21.37 6.62
C LEU A 253 1.01 22.76 6.69
N ASN A 254 1.92 22.97 7.64
CA ASN A 254 2.65 24.21 7.81
C ASN A 254 4.09 23.98 8.28
N CYS A 255 4.94 24.98 8.05
CA CYS A 255 6.34 25.02 8.51
C CYS A 255 7.23 23.92 7.90
N ALA A 256 8.46 23.83 8.42
CA ALA A 256 9.59 22.96 8.06
C ALA A 256 10.08 23.04 6.60
N LEU A 257 9.18 22.86 5.63
CA LEU A 257 9.47 22.78 4.21
C LEU A 257 9.05 24.05 3.47
N GLY A 258 9.74 24.33 2.35
CA GLY A 258 9.33 25.33 1.38
C GLY A 258 8.16 24.83 0.52
N PRO A 259 7.61 25.69 -0.37
CA PRO A 259 6.52 25.31 -1.26
C PRO A 259 6.94 24.26 -2.31
N ASP A 260 8.21 24.10 -2.63
CA ASP A 260 8.62 23.05 -3.56
C ASP A 260 8.52 21.65 -2.94
N GLU A 261 9.09 21.48 -1.74
CA GLU A 261 9.14 20.18 -1.08
C GLU A 261 7.79 19.77 -0.48
N LEU A 262 6.98 20.75 -0.05
CA LEU A 262 5.70 20.50 0.61
C LEU A 262 4.59 20.07 -0.38
N ARG A 263 4.74 20.36 -1.68
CA ARG A 263 3.70 20.20 -2.69
C ARG A 263 3.08 18.80 -2.71
N GLN A 264 3.91 17.76 -2.73
CA GLN A 264 3.45 16.37 -2.86
C GLN A 264 2.55 15.93 -1.70
N TYR A 265 2.82 16.43 -0.49
CA TYR A 265 2.04 16.11 0.71
C TYR A 265 0.73 16.89 0.76
N VAL A 266 0.70 18.11 0.20
CA VAL A 266 -0.53 18.87 0.00
C VAL A 266 -1.42 18.20 -1.06
N GLU A 267 -0.82 17.69 -2.14
CA GLU A 267 -1.53 16.90 -3.16
C GLU A 267 -2.14 15.63 -2.54
N GLU A 268 -1.36 14.86 -1.78
CA GLU A 268 -1.83 13.67 -1.06
C GLU A 268 -2.99 14.01 -0.12
N LEU A 269 -2.83 15.05 0.71
CA LEU A 269 -3.86 15.51 1.63
C LEU A 269 -5.13 15.97 0.90
N SER A 270 -4.98 16.58 -0.28
CA SER A 270 -6.10 16.99 -1.13
C SER A 270 -6.91 15.82 -1.68
N ARG A 271 -6.34 14.61 -1.76
CA ARG A 271 -7.05 13.40 -2.16
C ARG A 271 -7.83 12.77 -1.01
N ILE A 272 -7.23 12.75 0.19
CA ILE A 272 -7.73 11.95 1.33
C ILE A 272 -8.58 12.74 2.34
N SER A 273 -8.46 14.07 2.38
CA SER A 273 -9.17 14.90 3.36
C SER A 273 -10.61 15.13 2.93
N GLU A 274 -11.57 14.81 3.79
CA GLU A 274 -13.01 15.09 3.57
C GLU A 274 -13.37 16.53 3.94
N THR A 275 -12.39 17.27 4.46
CA THR A 275 -12.52 18.64 4.93
C THR A 275 -11.71 19.56 4.02
N HIS A 276 -11.76 20.87 4.26
CA HIS A 276 -11.02 21.83 3.46
C HIS A 276 -9.50 21.65 3.69
N VAL A 277 -8.68 21.93 2.68
CA VAL A 277 -7.22 21.82 2.79
C VAL A 277 -6.57 23.18 2.96
N SER A 278 -5.70 23.29 3.96
CA SER A 278 -4.89 24.50 4.23
C SER A 278 -3.40 24.24 4.08
N ALA A 279 -2.63 25.23 3.61
CA ALA A 279 -1.17 25.14 3.55
C ALA A 279 -0.50 26.46 3.91
N HIS A 280 0.54 26.41 4.76
CA HIS A 280 1.34 27.57 5.17
C HIS A 280 2.83 27.25 5.10
N PRO A 281 3.42 27.15 3.90
CA PRO A 281 4.82 26.82 3.75
C PRO A 281 5.74 27.92 4.30
N ASN A 282 7.00 27.56 4.57
CA ASN A 282 8.04 28.54 4.85
C ASN A 282 8.41 29.32 3.59
N ALA A 283 9.03 30.49 3.76
CA ALA A 283 9.72 31.19 2.67
C ALA A 283 11.05 30.50 2.32
N GLY A 284 10.97 29.23 1.91
CA GLY A 284 12.11 28.34 1.66
C GLY A 284 12.69 27.75 2.95
N LEU A 285 13.76 26.97 2.80
CA LEU A 285 14.53 26.45 3.93
C LEU A 285 15.42 27.57 4.52
N PRO A 286 15.62 27.59 5.86
CA PRO A 286 16.49 28.58 6.46
C PRO A 286 17.94 28.41 6.00
N ASN A 287 18.61 29.52 5.68
CA ASN A 287 20.02 29.52 5.29
C ASN A 287 20.95 29.36 6.51
N ALA A 288 22.26 29.32 6.28
CA ALA A 288 23.27 29.13 7.34
C ALA A 288 23.27 30.22 8.43
N PHE A 289 22.60 31.35 8.20
CA PHE A 289 22.42 32.44 9.16
C PHE A 289 21.03 32.43 9.82
N GLY A 290 20.18 31.46 9.50
CA GLY A 290 18.80 31.35 9.98
C GLY A 290 17.83 32.32 9.31
N GLU A 291 18.21 32.89 8.17
CA GLU A 291 17.35 33.76 7.35
C GLU A 291 16.63 32.95 6.26
N TYR A 292 15.57 33.51 5.69
CA TYR A 292 14.73 32.87 4.68
C TYR A 292 14.87 33.62 3.36
N ASP A 293 15.34 32.93 2.32
CA ASP A 293 15.79 33.54 1.07
C ASP A 293 14.74 33.51 -0.06
N LEU A 294 13.67 32.70 0.08
CA LEU A 294 12.62 32.63 -0.94
C LEU A 294 11.85 33.95 -0.99
N ASP A 295 11.77 34.55 -2.16
CA ASP A 295 11.07 35.82 -2.31
C ASP A 295 9.55 35.64 -2.50
N ALA A 296 8.82 36.76 -2.34
CA ALA A 296 7.36 36.77 -2.43
C ALA A 296 6.81 36.43 -3.83
N VAL A 297 7.57 36.70 -4.89
CA VAL A 297 7.15 36.41 -6.26
C VAL A 297 7.28 34.92 -6.53
N GLU A 298 8.42 34.33 -6.19
CA GLU A 298 8.68 32.91 -6.32
C GLU A 298 7.68 32.09 -5.48
N MET A 299 7.48 32.46 -4.21
CA MET A 299 6.47 31.82 -3.36
C MET A 299 5.07 31.86 -3.98
N ALA A 300 4.68 33.00 -4.56
CA ALA A 300 3.39 33.17 -5.22
C ALA A 300 3.23 32.32 -6.50
N GLU A 301 4.31 32.00 -7.21
CA GLU A 301 4.27 31.13 -8.39
C GLU A 301 3.88 29.69 -8.01
N HIS A 302 4.50 29.12 -6.98
CA HIS A 302 4.14 27.78 -6.49
C HIS A 302 2.71 27.74 -5.94
N ILE A 303 2.33 28.71 -5.11
CA ILE A 303 0.97 28.78 -4.55
C ILE A 303 -0.09 28.93 -5.64
N ARG A 304 0.19 29.68 -6.72
CA ARG A 304 -0.71 29.76 -7.86
C ARG A 304 -0.90 28.39 -8.51
N GLU A 305 0.18 27.64 -8.71
CA GLU A 305 0.11 26.30 -9.29
C GLU A 305 -0.74 25.37 -8.41
N TRP A 306 -0.50 25.34 -7.10
CA TRP A 306 -1.29 24.53 -6.15
C TRP A 306 -2.79 24.87 -6.22
N ALA A 307 -3.12 26.16 -6.28
CA ALA A 307 -4.50 26.62 -6.41
C ALA A 307 -5.12 26.21 -7.76
N GLN A 308 -4.38 26.32 -8.87
CA GLN A 308 -4.84 25.92 -10.21
C GLN A 308 -5.04 24.41 -10.33
N SER A 309 -4.19 23.63 -9.66
CA SER A 309 -4.29 22.17 -9.56
C SER A 309 -5.42 21.72 -8.61
N GLY A 310 -6.08 22.66 -7.93
CA GLY A 310 -7.26 22.39 -7.10
C GLY A 310 -6.93 21.78 -5.74
N PHE A 311 -5.75 22.04 -5.19
CA PHE A 311 -5.31 21.43 -3.92
C PHE A 311 -5.75 22.22 -2.68
N LEU A 312 -6.04 23.51 -2.81
CA LEU A 312 -6.17 24.43 -1.68
C LEU A 312 -7.58 24.98 -1.48
N ASN A 313 -7.92 25.19 -0.21
CA ASN A 313 -9.06 26.01 0.24
C ASN A 313 -8.59 27.20 1.08
N LEU A 314 -7.47 27.06 1.80
CA LEU A 314 -6.82 28.13 2.52
C LEU A 314 -5.31 28.12 2.25
N VAL A 315 -4.69 29.30 2.26
CA VAL A 315 -3.25 29.45 2.14
C VAL A 315 -2.75 30.61 2.98
N GLY A 316 -1.55 30.49 3.54
CA GLY A 316 -0.84 31.62 4.14
C GLY A 316 0.63 31.28 4.26
N GLY A 317 1.30 31.77 5.30
CA GLY A 317 2.74 31.64 5.42
C GLY A 317 3.22 31.31 6.82
N CYS A 318 4.27 30.49 6.93
CA CYS A 318 4.94 30.24 8.21
C CYS A 318 6.28 31.00 8.27
N CYS A 319 7.36 30.39 8.74
CA CYS A 319 8.62 31.08 8.99
C CYS A 319 9.18 31.78 7.74
N GLY A 320 9.68 33.01 7.94
CA GLY A 320 10.22 33.85 6.86
C GLY A 320 9.16 34.65 6.08
N THR A 321 7.87 34.32 6.22
CA THR A 321 6.82 34.99 5.45
C THR A 321 6.43 36.35 6.05
N THR A 322 6.31 37.35 5.18
CA THR A 322 6.06 38.76 5.54
C THR A 322 4.76 39.26 4.90
N PRO A 323 4.26 40.46 5.26
CA PRO A 323 3.11 41.06 4.58
C PRO A 323 3.27 41.14 3.05
N THR A 324 4.49 41.27 2.53
CA THR A 324 4.75 41.21 1.07
C THR A 324 4.43 39.85 0.47
N HIS A 325 4.78 38.76 1.16
CA HIS A 325 4.45 37.39 0.75
C HIS A 325 2.95 37.16 0.80
N ILE A 326 2.29 37.54 1.90
CA ILE A 326 0.84 37.42 2.04
C ILE A 326 0.10 38.18 0.93
N ARG A 327 0.55 39.39 0.57
CA ARG A 327 -0.03 40.14 -0.54
C ARG A 327 0.15 39.41 -1.87
N ALA A 328 1.34 38.93 -2.16
CA ALA A 328 1.64 38.23 -3.41
C ALA A 328 0.82 36.93 -3.54
N MET A 329 0.73 36.13 -2.48
CA MET A 329 -0.10 34.92 -2.46
C MET A 329 -1.59 35.24 -2.63
N ALA A 330 -2.10 36.25 -1.90
CA ALA A 330 -3.48 36.69 -2.02
C ALA A 330 -3.85 37.13 -3.44
N ASP A 331 -2.95 37.86 -4.11
CA ASP A 331 -3.15 38.28 -5.50
C ASP A 331 -3.00 37.10 -6.48
N ALA A 332 -2.15 36.12 -6.16
CA ALA A 332 -1.93 34.93 -6.98
C ALA A 332 -3.11 33.96 -7.02
N VAL A 333 -3.83 33.81 -5.91
CA VAL A 333 -5.01 32.92 -5.81
C VAL A 333 -6.34 33.62 -6.10
N ALA A 334 -6.33 34.95 -6.25
CA ALA A 334 -7.53 35.72 -6.52
C ALA A 334 -8.24 35.24 -7.80
N GLY A 335 -9.53 34.89 -7.67
CA GLY A 335 -10.35 34.44 -8.80
C GLY A 335 -10.19 32.96 -9.17
N ILE A 336 -9.32 32.21 -8.49
CA ILE A 336 -9.21 30.76 -8.65
C ILE A 336 -10.28 30.07 -7.79
N LYS A 337 -10.91 29.03 -8.35
CA LYS A 337 -11.95 28.27 -7.64
C LYS A 337 -11.31 27.42 -6.52
N PRO A 338 -11.87 27.41 -5.30
CA PRO A 338 -11.38 26.53 -4.23
C PRO A 338 -11.49 25.05 -4.59
N ARG A 339 -10.65 24.23 -3.95
CA ARG A 339 -10.75 22.77 -3.98
C ARG A 339 -12.16 22.29 -3.63
N ALA A 340 -12.71 21.39 -4.42
CA ALA A 340 -13.94 20.69 -4.09
C ALA A 340 -13.65 19.58 -3.06
N LEU A 341 -14.55 19.37 -2.10
CA LEU A 341 -14.44 18.26 -1.16
C LEU A 341 -14.66 16.93 -1.91
N PRO A 342 -13.82 15.91 -1.69
CA PRO A 342 -13.94 14.61 -2.35
C PRO A 342 -15.13 13.84 -1.76
N ASP A 343 -15.73 12.97 -2.57
CA ASP A 343 -16.70 11.98 -2.11
C ASP A 343 -15.93 10.68 -1.83
N LEU A 344 -15.76 10.34 -0.54
CA LEU A 344 -14.97 9.19 -0.11
C LEU A 344 -15.87 8.07 0.42
N PRO A 345 -15.63 6.80 0.04
CA PRO A 345 -16.36 5.67 0.59
C PRO A 345 -16.23 5.56 2.11
N VAL A 346 -17.33 5.22 2.79
CA VAL A 346 -17.34 4.90 4.23
C VAL A 346 -16.54 3.62 4.45
N ALA A 347 -15.51 3.70 5.28
CA ALA A 347 -14.59 2.60 5.58
C ALA A 347 -13.96 2.82 6.95
N CYS A 348 -13.64 1.73 7.65
CA CYS A 348 -12.89 1.82 8.88
C CYS A 348 -11.46 2.25 8.55
N ARG A 349 -11.01 3.32 9.21
CA ARG A 349 -9.70 3.92 8.99
C ARG A 349 -8.96 3.93 10.31
N LEU A 350 -7.95 3.09 10.43
CA LEU A 350 -7.05 2.97 11.57
C LEU A 350 -5.65 3.49 11.18
N SER A 351 -4.79 3.67 12.18
CA SER A 351 -3.39 4.04 11.91
C SER A 351 -2.45 3.64 13.03
N GLY A 352 -1.24 3.20 12.64
CA GLY A 352 -0.03 3.27 13.47
C GLY A 352 0.78 4.51 13.06
N LEU A 353 2.02 4.30 12.60
CA LEU A 353 2.77 5.27 11.80
C LEU A 353 2.30 5.30 10.34
N GLU A 354 1.67 4.22 9.89
CA GLU A 354 1.11 4.03 8.55
C GLU A 354 -0.41 3.78 8.63
N PRO A 355 -1.16 4.12 7.59
CA PRO A 355 -2.61 3.93 7.58
C PRO A 355 -2.99 2.46 7.37
N LEU A 356 -4.05 2.01 8.02
CA LEU A 356 -4.74 0.75 7.70
C LEU A 356 -6.21 1.07 7.41
N ILE A 357 -6.62 0.87 6.15
CA ILE A 357 -7.97 1.16 5.69
C ILE A 357 -8.69 -0.16 5.42
N ILE A 358 -9.76 -0.42 6.16
CA ILE A 358 -10.60 -1.61 6.05
C ILE A 358 -11.90 -1.18 5.35
N THR A 359 -11.94 -1.47 4.06
CA THR A 359 -13.09 -1.24 3.17
C THR A 359 -13.95 -2.50 3.07
N ALA A 360 -15.10 -2.41 2.41
CA ALA A 360 -15.96 -3.58 2.17
C ALA A 360 -15.27 -4.69 1.35
N ASP A 361 -14.29 -4.33 0.51
CA ASP A 361 -13.54 -5.27 -0.34
C ASP A 361 -12.24 -5.77 0.33
N SER A 362 -11.90 -5.23 1.51
CA SER A 362 -10.69 -5.61 2.22
C SER A 362 -10.72 -7.08 2.65
N MET A 363 -9.57 -7.71 2.56
CA MET A 363 -9.34 -9.05 3.09
C MET A 363 -9.52 -9.09 4.61
N PHE A 364 -9.76 -10.30 5.13
CA PHE A 364 -9.81 -10.55 6.58
C PHE A 364 -8.57 -9.99 7.27
N VAL A 365 -8.80 -9.17 8.30
CA VAL A 365 -7.72 -8.51 9.01
C VAL A 365 -7.22 -9.39 10.16
N ASN A 366 -5.94 -9.78 10.09
CA ASN A 366 -5.30 -10.57 11.13
C ASN A 366 -4.85 -9.66 12.30
N VAL A 367 -5.44 -9.88 13.48
CA VAL A 367 -5.04 -9.23 14.73
C VAL A 367 -4.14 -10.20 15.51
N GLY A 368 -2.87 -9.86 15.71
CA GLY A 368 -1.90 -10.73 16.36
C GLY A 368 -2.15 -10.92 17.86
N GLU A 369 -2.38 -12.16 18.31
CA GLU A 369 -2.77 -12.52 19.68
C GLU A 369 -1.62 -12.76 20.69
N ARG A 370 -0.36 -12.87 20.23
CA ARG A 370 0.75 -13.41 21.04
C ARG A 370 1.30 -12.43 22.08
N THR A 371 0.98 -11.16 21.96
CA THR A 371 1.29 -10.07 22.90
C THR A 371 0.30 -10.02 24.06
N ASN A 372 -0.06 -11.19 24.56
CA ASN A 372 -1.07 -11.38 25.60
C ASN A 372 -0.48 -12.16 26.78
N VAL A 373 -0.44 -11.54 27.97
CA VAL A 373 0.12 -12.14 29.19
C VAL A 373 -0.67 -13.37 29.66
N THR A 374 -1.95 -13.47 29.33
CA THR A 374 -2.79 -14.63 29.66
C THR A 374 -2.72 -15.72 28.59
N GLY A 375 -2.57 -15.34 27.32
CA GLY A 375 -2.60 -16.24 26.16
C GLY A 375 -1.25 -16.81 25.72
N SER A 376 -0.13 -16.13 26.00
CA SER A 376 1.20 -16.50 25.50
C SER A 376 2.18 -16.77 26.65
N ALA A 377 2.59 -18.03 26.79
CA ALA A 377 3.54 -18.43 27.85
C ALA A 377 4.90 -17.73 27.71
N LYS A 378 5.38 -17.52 26.47
CA LYS A 378 6.62 -16.79 26.20
C LYS A 378 6.48 -15.33 26.64
N PHE A 379 5.43 -14.64 26.18
CA PHE A 379 5.21 -13.22 26.49
C PHE A 379 4.99 -12.99 27.99
N LYS A 380 4.18 -13.84 28.64
CA LYS A 380 3.98 -13.83 30.10
C LYS A 380 5.28 -13.86 30.87
N ARG A 381 6.20 -14.75 30.49
CA ARG A 381 7.52 -14.88 31.13
C ARG A 381 8.32 -13.59 30.97
N LEU A 382 8.41 -13.08 29.75
CA LEU A 382 9.19 -11.88 29.43
C LEU A 382 8.70 -10.64 30.20
N ILE A 383 7.38 -10.41 30.23
CA ILE A 383 6.79 -9.29 30.99
C ILE A 383 7.01 -9.44 32.50
N LYS A 384 6.82 -10.64 33.06
CA LYS A 384 7.05 -10.88 34.50
C LYS A 384 8.52 -10.76 34.93
N GLU A 385 9.45 -11.11 34.04
CA GLU A 385 10.89 -11.01 34.28
C GLU A 385 11.44 -9.61 33.95
N GLY A 386 10.62 -8.70 33.40
CA GLY A 386 11.03 -7.35 33.02
C GLY A 386 11.88 -7.30 31.74
N LEU A 387 11.87 -8.36 30.94
CA LEU A 387 12.61 -8.48 29.67
C LEU A 387 11.79 -7.87 28.52
N TYR A 388 11.57 -6.56 28.59
CA TYR A 388 10.70 -5.85 27.63
C TYR A 388 11.27 -5.82 26.20
N ASP A 389 12.60 -5.80 26.03
CA ASP A 389 13.21 -5.80 24.69
C ASP A 389 12.92 -7.11 23.93
N GLU A 390 13.09 -8.26 24.58
CA GLU A 390 12.69 -9.56 24.02
C GLU A 390 11.16 -9.67 23.82
N ALA A 391 10.37 -8.90 24.58
CA ALA A 391 8.92 -8.84 24.41
C ALA A 391 8.53 -8.05 23.15
N LEU A 392 9.32 -7.03 22.76
CA LEU A 392 9.16 -6.33 21.48
C LEU A 392 9.39 -7.27 20.30
N ASP A 393 10.35 -8.20 20.38
CA ASP A 393 10.56 -9.20 19.33
C ASP A 393 9.31 -10.07 19.07
N VAL A 394 8.50 -10.32 20.11
CA VAL A 394 7.23 -11.04 19.94
C VAL A 394 6.24 -10.20 19.14
N ALA A 395 6.15 -8.90 19.40
CA ALA A 395 5.30 -7.99 18.62
C ALA A 395 5.81 -7.86 17.18
N LYS A 396 7.12 -7.65 16.99
CA LYS A 396 7.77 -7.55 15.67
C LYS A 396 7.55 -8.79 14.82
N GLN A 397 7.77 -9.97 15.38
CA GLN A 397 7.55 -11.24 14.69
C GLN A 397 6.10 -11.41 14.24
N GLN A 398 5.11 -10.90 14.98
CA GLN A 398 3.72 -10.96 14.54
C GLN A 398 3.48 -10.11 13.29
N VAL A 399 4.05 -8.90 13.25
CA VAL A 399 3.95 -8.01 12.08
C VAL A 399 4.65 -8.61 10.87
N GLU A 400 5.84 -9.17 11.04
CA GLU A 400 6.59 -9.87 9.98
C GLU A 400 5.82 -11.10 9.45
N ASN A 401 5.06 -11.76 10.32
CA ASN A 401 4.20 -12.90 9.98
C ASN A 401 2.80 -12.49 9.48
N GLY A 402 2.58 -11.21 9.14
CA GLY A 402 1.34 -10.75 8.50
C GLY A 402 0.25 -10.24 9.43
N ALA A 403 0.52 -9.98 10.71
CA ALA A 403 -0.41 -9.26 11.57
C ALA A 403 -0.52 -7.79 11.13
N GLN A 404 -1.73 -7.36 10.79
CA GLN A 404 -2.04 -5.99 10.38
C GLN A 404 -2.45 -5.11 11.57
N ILE A 405 -2.82 -5.73 12.69
CA ILE A 405 -3.09 -5.08 13.99
C ILE A 405 -2.43 -5.96 15.06
N ILE A 406 -1.92 -5.37 16.14
CA ILE A 406 -1.35 -6.11 17.26
C ILE A 406 -2.25 -5.97 18.49
N ASP A 407 -2.76 -7.08 19.03
CA ASP A 407 -3.52 -7.12 20.28
C ASP A 407 -2.57 -7.17 21.48
N ILE A 408 -2.70 -6.21 22.40
CA ILE A 408 -1.82 -6.07 23.55
C ILE A 408 -2.63 -6.20 24.81
N ASN A 409 -2.40 -7.28 25.56
CA ASN A 409 -3.07 -7.55 26.83
C ASN A 409 -2.05 -7.76 27.97
N MET A 410 -2.17 -6.94 29.00
CA MET A 410 -1.32 -6.96 30.20
C MET A 410 -2.05 -7.44 31.46
N ASP A 411 -3.26 -7.99 31.34
CA ASP A 411 -4.05 -8.39 32.49
C ASP A 411 -3.46 -9.64 33.16
N GLU A 412 -2.99 -9.49 34.40
CA GLU A 412 -2.59 -10.62 35.24
C GLU A 412 -2.68 -10.26 36.72
N GLY A 413 -3.15 -11.18 37.56
CA GLY A 413 -3.46 -10.87 38.97
C GLY A 413 -2.29 -10.44 39.84
N MET A 414 -1.04 -10.69 39.42
CA MET A 414 0.19 -10.34 40.12
C MET A 414 0.99 -9.23 39.40
N LEU A 415 0.49 -8.70 38.27
CA LEU A 415 1.10 -7.63 37.50
C LEU A 415 0.36 -6.30 37.74
N ASP A 416 1.10 -5.20 37.80
CA ASP A 416 0.51 -3.87 37.60
C ASP A 416 0.24 -3.69 36.10
N ALA A 417 -0.96 -4.09 35.67
CA ALA A 417 -1.36 -4.09 34.27
C ALA A 417 -1.34 -2.69 33.65
N GLU A 418 -1.69 -1.65 34.41
CA GLU A 418 -1.68 -0.27 33.94
C GLU A 418 -0.25 0.19 33.66
N ALA A 419 0.65 0.01 34.64
CA ALA A 419 2.05 0.39 34.47
C ALA A 419 2.75 -0.42 33.36
N ALA A 420 2.44 -1.71 33.24
CA ALA A 420 3.00 -2.57 32.19
C ALA A 420 2.49 -2.17 30.79
N MET A 421 1.20 -1.83 30.65
CA MET A 421 0.61 -1.34 29.41
C MET A 421 1.29 -0.05 28.95
N VAL A 422 1.39 0.94 29.84
CA VAL A 422 2.06 2.22 29.57
C VAL A 422 3.51 2.00 29.17
N ARG A 423 4.25 1.17 29.92
CA ARG A 423 5.67 0.90 29.63
C ARG A 423 5.83 0.25 28.26
N PHE A 424 5.04 -0.78 27.94
CA PHE A 424 5.19 -1.52 26.69
C PHE A 424 4.77 -0.70 25.47
N LEU A 425 3.67 0.05 25.54
CA LEU A 425 3.25 0.93 24.45
C LEU A 425 4.26 2.06 24.19
N ASN A 426 4.84 2.64 25.24
CA ASN A 426 5.90 3.64 25.09
C ASN A 426 7.16 3.08 24.42
N LEU A 427 7.47 1.79 24.64
CA LEU A 427 8.58 1.11 23.97
C LEU A 427 8.25 0.78 22.52
N ILE A 428 7.03 0.32 22.23
CA ILE A 428 6.54 0.08 20.86
C ILE A 428 6.64 1.35 20.02
N ALA A 429 6.29 2.52 20.57
CA ALA A 429 6.40 3.79 19.87
C ALA A 429 7.85 4.12 19.43
N GLY A 430 8.86 3.52 20.07
CA GLY A 430 10.27 3.65 19.70
C GLY A 430 10.77 2.63 18.67
N GLU A 431 9.97 1.62 18.29
CA GLU A 431 10.33 0.58 17.32
C GLU A 431 9.47 0.71 16.05
N PRO A 432 9.98 1.31 14.96
CA PRO A 432 9.19 1.65 13.77
C PRO A 432 8.51 0.45 13.09
N ASP A 433 9.16 -0.71 13.07
CA ASP A 433 8.62 -1.93 12.44
C ASP A 433 7.35 -2.44 13.13
N ILE A 434 7.22 -2.16 14.44
CA ILE A 434 6.02 -2.48 15.22
C ILE A 434 5.03 -1.31 15.15
N ALA A 435 5.52 -0.08 15.35
CA ALA A 435 4.67 1.11 15.41
C ALA A 435 3.95 1.42 14.08
N ARG A 436 4.43 0.89 12.95
CA ARG A 436 3.78 1.11 11.64
C ARG A 436 2.34 0.63 11.59
N VAL A 437 1.99 -0.46 12.28
CA VAL A 437 0.62 -1.00 12.31
C VAL A 437 -0.20 -0.46 13.48
N PRO A 438 -1.54 -0.40 13.39
CA PRO A 438 -2.40 -0.05 14.52
C PRO A 438 -2.28 -1.04 15.69
N VAL A 439 -2.55 -0.55 16.89
CA VAL A 439 -2.59 -1.35 18.13
C VAL A 439 -4.03 -1.55 18.58
N MET A 440 -4.35 -2.78 18.97
CA MET A 440 -5.56 -3.12 19.70
C MET A 440 -5.22 -3.23 21.19
N ILE A 441 -5.76 -2.31 21.99
CA ILE A 441 -5.49 -2.21 23.43
C ILE A 441 -6.49 -3.11 24.14
N ASP A 442 -6.01 -4.18 24.76
CA ASP A 442 -6.84 -5.20 25.39
C ASP A 442 -6.73 -5.21 26.92
N SER A 443 -7.86 -5.02 27.59
CA SER A 443 -8.00 -5.20 29.04
C SER A 443 -9.46 -5.30 29.45
N SER A 444 -9.68 -6.05 30.54
CA SER A 444 -10.97 -6.11 31.25
C SER A 444 -11.26 -4.88 32.13
N LYS A 445 -10.27 -4.01 32.34
CA LYS A 445 -10.32 -2.83 33.21
C LYS A 445 -10.26 -1.54 32.39
N TRP A 446 -11.23 -0.65 32.60
CA TRP A 446 -11.30 0.63 31.87
C TRP A 446 -10.06 1.49 32.09
N GLU A 447 -9.53 1.51 33.32
CA GLU A 447 -8.38 2.33 33.69
C GLU A 447 -7.13 1.95 32.87
N VAL A 448 -6.95 0.66 32.56
CA VAL A 448 -5.84 0.16 31.73
C VAL A 448 -6.05 0.54 30.25
N LEU A 449 -7.29 0.41 29.74
CA LEU A 449 -7.64 0.82 28.38
C LEU A 449 -7.40 2.32 28.17
N GLU A 450 -7.85 3.13 29.12
CA GLU A 450 -7.68 4.58 29.10
C GLU A 450 -6.19 4.98 29.20
N ALA A 451 -5.43 4.34 30.10
CA ALA A 451 -3.99 4.56 30.18
C ALA A 451 -3.27 4.19 28.87
N GLY A 452 -3.67 3.11 28.20
CA GLY A 452 -3.11 2.74 26.91
C GLY A 452 -3.44 3.75 25.79
N LEU A 453 -4.68 4.24 25.73
CA LEU A 453 -5.10 5.25 24.75
C LEU A 453 -4.26 6.53 24.83
N LYS A 454 -3.84 6.89 26.05
CA LYS A 454 -2.97 8.04 26.34
C LYS A 454 -1.53 7.86 25.88
N CYS A 455 -1.14 6.67 25.40
CA CYS A 455 0.20 6.34 24.91
C CYS A 455 0.28 6.17 23.38
N VAL A 456 -0.85 6.07 22.67
CA VAL A 456 -0.86 5.72 21.23
C VAL A 456 -1.14 6.94 20.35
N GLN A 457 -0.17 7.27 19.47
CA GLN A 457 -0.26 8.41 18.56
C GLN A 457 -1.24 8.19 17.39
N GLY A 458 -1.34 6.96 16.88
CA GLY A 458 -2.27 6.57 15.81
C GLY A 458 -3.73 6.49 16.25
N LYS A 459 -4.58 5.96 15.37
CA LYS A 459 -5.97 5.58 15.68
C LYS A 459 -6.02 4.08 16.05
N PRO A 460 -6.11 3.74 17.36
CA PRO A 460 -6.11 2.37 17.83
C PRO A 460 -7.51 1.75 17.82
N VAL A 461 -7.57 0.47 18.17
CA VAL A 461 -8.81 -0.25 18.52
C VAL A 461 -8.81 -0.51 20.03
N VAL A 462 -9.94 -0.31 20.70
CA VAL A 462 -10.12 -0.67 22.11
C VAL A 462 -10.85 -2.00 22.24
N ASN A 463 -10.24 -2.95 22.94
CA ASN A 463 -10.76 -4.28 23.22
C ASN A 463 -10.93 -4.47 24.75
N SER A 464 -12.10 -4.31 25.34
CA SER A 464 -13.40 -4.01 24.74
C SER A 464 -14.29 -3.31 25.77
N ILE A 465 -15.42 -2.77 25.32
CA ILE A 465 -16.49 -2.30 26.19
C ILE A 465 -17.75 -3.16 26.03
N SER A 466 -18.68 -3.09 26.99
CA SER A 466 -19.93 -3.86 26.97
C SER A 466 -20.99 -3.21 27.86
N MET A 467 -22.22 -3.74 27.83
CA MET A 467 -23.33 -3.25 28.67
C MET A 467 -23.42 -4.01 30.02
N LYS A 468 -22.40 -4.79 30.41
CA LYS A 468 -22.41 -5.61 31.64
C LYS A 468 -22.64 -4.80 32.93
N GLU A 469 -22.22 -3.53 32.94
CA GLU A 469 -22.38 -2.60 34.07
C GLU A 469 -23.53 -1.60 33.85
N GLY A 470 -24.39 -1.88 32.87
CA GLY A 470 -25.49 -1.01 32.48
C GLY A 470 -25.14 -0.03 31.36
N GLU A 471 -26.19 0.58 30.83
CA GLU A 471 -26.15 1.46 29.66
C GLU A 471 -25.43 2.79 29.90
N ASP A 472 -25.59 3.39 31.09
CA ASP A 472 -25.00 4.71 31.40
C ASP A 472 -23.48 4.68 31.31
N LYS A 473 -22.85 3.63 31.87
CA LYS A 473 -21.40 3.46 31.83
C LYS A 473 -20.89 3.13 30.43
N PHE A 474 -21.65 2.34 29.66
CA PHE A 474 -21.34 2.07 28.26
C PHE A 474 -21.33 3.36 27.42
N ILE A 475 -22.30 4.26 27.63
CA ILE A 475 -22.37 5.57 26.96
C ILE A 475 -21.22 6.48 27.37
N GLU A 476 -20.90 6.53 28.67
CA GLU A 476 -19.78 7.31 29.21
C GLU A 476 -18.46 6.90 28.55
N GLN A 477 -18.17 5.60 28.53
CA GLN A 477 -16.98 5.04 27.89
C GLN A 477 -16.96 5.30 26.39
N ALA A 478 -18.08 5.10 25.69
CA ALA A 478 -18.17 5.38 24.26
C ALA A 478 -17.91 6.86 23.90
N LYS A 479 -18.39 7.80 24.73
CA LYS A 479 -18.09 9.24 24.54
C LYS A 479 -16.59 9.51 24.68
N LEU A 480 -15.93 8.91 25.68
CA LEU A 480 -14.50 9.04 25.87
C LEU A 480 -13.72 8.45 24.69
N LEU A 481 -14.07 7.25 24.23
CA LEU A 481 -13.43 6.62 23.06
C LEU A 481 -13.53 7.48 21.80
N ARG A 482 -14.70 8.09 21.57
CA ARG A 482 -14.89 9.03 20.45
C ARG A 482 -14.00 10.27 20.59
N ARG A 483 -13.83 10.79 21.81
CA ARG A 483 -12.96 11.93 22.09
C ARG A 483 -11.48 11.59 21.96
N TYR A 484 -11.06 10.37 22.32
CA TYR A 484 -9.70 9.87 22.07
C TYR A 484 -9.43 9.55 20.59
N GLY A 485 -10.49 9.41 19.78
CA GLY A 485 -10.40 9.07 18.36
C GLY A 485 -10.07 7.59 18.11
N ALA A 486 -10.60 6.67 18.92
CA ALA A 486 -10.38 5.23 18.79
C ALA A 486 -11.57 4.51 18.16
N ALA A 487 -11.30 3.41 17.44
CA ALA A 487 -12.30 2.41 17.13
C ALA A 487 -12.55 1.51 18.35
N VAL A 488 -13.67 0.78 18.36
CA VAL A 488 -14.12 0.06 19.56
C VAL A 488 -14.62 -1.34 19.25
N ILE A 489 -14.13 -2.33 20.00
CA ILE A 489 -14.76 -3.65 20.12
C ILE A 489 -15.83 -3.60 21.19
N VAL A 490 -17.04 -3.99 20.82
CA VAL A 490 -18.21 -4.13 21.69
C VAL A 490 -18.54 -5.60 21.84
N MET A 491 -18.28 -6.15 23.02
CA MET A 491 -18.64 -7.53 23.32
C MET A 491 -20.16 -7.68 23.50
N ALA A 492 -20.71 -8.79 23.02
CA ALA A 492 -22.11 -9.18 23.24
C ALA A 492 -22.34 -9.65 24.69
N PHE A 493 -22.20 -8.72 25.64
CA PHE A 493 -22.37 -8.94 27.07
C PHE A 493 -23.17 -7.77 27.65
N ASP A 494 -24.31 -8.05 28.26
CA ASP A 494 -25.14 -7.06 28.94
C ASP A 494 -25.41 -7.42 30.42
N GLU A 495 -26.36 -6.72 31.06
CA GLU A 495 -26.66 -6.86 32.49
C GLU A 495 -27.13 -8.28 32.88
N VAL A 496 -27.57 -9.09 31.92
CA VAL A 496 -28.06 -10.45 32.14
C VAL A 496 -26.93 -11.47 32.06
N GLY A 497 -25.89 -11.20 31.27
CA GLY A 497 -24.80 -12.16 31.02
C GLY A 497 -24.22 -12.05 29.61
N GLN A 498 -23.30 -12.98 29.30
CA GLN A 498 -22.77 -13.15 27.95
C GLN A 498 -23.81 -13.79 27.03
N ALA A 499 -23.83 -13.37 25.77
CA ALA A 499 -24.72 -13.92 24.75
C ALA A 499 -24.23 -15.27 24.22
N ASP A 500 -24.92 -16.35 24.56
CA ASP A 500 -24.62 -17.73 24.18
C ASP A 500 -25.36 -18.20 22.91
N THR A 501 -26.60 -17.73 22.70
CA THR A 501 -27.43 -18.08 21.52
C THR A 501 -27.40 -17.01 20.43
N ARG A 502 -27.61 -17.40 19.15
CA ARG A 502 -27.69 -16.47 17.99
C ARG A 502 -28.60 -15.27 18.24
N ALA A 503 -29.83 -15.54 18.68
CA ALA A 503 -30.84 -14.49 18.91
C ALA A 503 -30.36 -13.47 19.94
N ARG A 504 -29.72 -13.95 21.03
CA ARG A 504 -29.21 -13.09 22.09
C ARG A 504 -27.99 -12.28 21.64
N LYS A 505 -27.10 -12.89 20.84
CA LYS A 505 -25.94 -12.20 20.25
C LYS A 505 -26.40 -11.02 19.40
N PHE A 506 -27.32 -11.24 18.48
CA PHE A 506 -27.85 -10.19 17.61
C PHE A 506 -28.63 -9.11 18.38
N GLU A 507 -29.47 -9.49 19.35
CA GLU A 507 -30.22 -8.54 20.19
C GLU A 507 -29.30 -7.53 20.88
N ILE A 508 -28.23 -8.02 21.52
CA ILE A 508 -27.27 -7.18 22.25
C ILE A 508 -26.50 -6.28 21.28
N CYS A 509 -25.99 -6.81 20.16
CA CYS A 509 -25.29 -6.02 19.14
C CYS A 509 -26.20 -4.94 18.55
N GLN A 510 -27.46 -5.26 18.24
CA GLN A 510 -28.43 -4.28 17.74
C GLN A 510 -28.72 -3.18 18.77
N ARG A 511 -28.93 -3.54 20.05
CA ARG A 511 -29.12 -2.56 21.13
C ARG A 511 -27.91 -1.63 21.26
N ALA A 512 -26.71 -2.19 21.28
CA ALA A 512 -25.46 -1.43 21.38
C ALA A 512 -25.27 -0.50 20.17
N TYR A 513 -25.52 -0.97 18.94
CA TYR A 513 -25.42 -0.16 17.72
C TYR A 513 -26.34 1.06 17.78
N ARG A 514 -27.61 0.87 18.18
CA ARG A 514 -28.57 1.97 18.32
C ARG A 514 -28.13 2.98 19.37
N ILE A 515 -27.55 2.52 20.49
CA ILE A 515 -27.01 3.44 21.50
C ILE A 515 -25.83 4.23 20.93
N LEU A 516 -24.85 3.56 20.31
CA LEU A 516 -23.64 4.20 19.80
C LEU A 516 -23.94 5.17 18.65
N VAL A 517 -24.71 4.74 17.66
CA VAL A 517 -25.00 5.55 16.47
C VAL A 517 -26.04 6.63 16.77
N ASP A 518 -27.19 6.26 17.34
CA ASP A 518 -28.33 7.20 17.44
C ASP A 518 -28.21 8.15 18.63
N ARG A 519 -27.50 7.77 19.72
CA ARG A 519 -27.39 8.59 20.95
C ARG A 519 -26.02 9.18 21.19
N VAL A 520 -24.93 8.44 20.91
CA VAL A 520 -23.55 8.93 21.07
C VAL A 520 -23.05 9.65 19.81
N GLY A 521 -23.59 9.30 18.64
CA GLY A 521 -23.11 9.79 17.35
C GLY A 521 -21.72 9.22 17.02
N PHE A 522 -21.47 7.98 17.45
CA PHE A 522 -20.26 7.23 17.13
C PHE A 522 -20.30 6.82 15.64
N PRO A 523 -19.21 6.99 14.87
CA PRO A 523 -19.19 6.55 13.48
C PRO A 523 -19.44 5.03 13.39
N PRO A 524 -20.44 4.56 12.63
CA PRO A 524 -20.75 3.14 12.56
C PRO A 524 -19.57 2.31 12.01
N GLU A 525 -18.75 2.90 11.12
CA GLU A 525 -17.54 2.28 10.59
C GLU A 525 -16.42 2.09 11.61
N ASP A 526 -16.51 2.68 12.80
CA ASP A 526 -15.54 2.51 13.90
C ASP A 526 -16.03 1.54 14.98
N ILE A 527 -17.20 0.92 14.78
CA ILE A 527 -17.79 -0.06 15.69
C ILE A 527 -17.47 -1.47 15.20
N ILE A 528 -16.81 -2.25 16.05
CA ILE A 528 -16.49 -3.67 15.82
C ILE A 528 -17.29 -4.47 16.86
N PHE A 529 -18.13 -5.40 16.43
CA PHE A 529 -18.81 -6.30 17.36
C PHE A 529 -18.00 -7.56 17.62
N ASP A 530 -17.93 -8.00 18.87
CA ASP A 530 -17.52 -9.36 19.24
C ASP A 530 -18.75 -10.11 19.77
N PRO A 531 -19.41 -10.95 18.96
CA PRO A 531 -20.54 -11.78 19.38
C PRO A 531 -20.18 -12.88 20.41
N ASN A 532 -18.94 -12.93 20.92
CA ASN A 532 -18.32 -13.95 21.77
C ASN A 532 -18.17 -15.31 21.09
N ILE A 533 -16.92 -15.71 20.87
CA ILE A 533 -16.56 -17.06 20.42
C ILE A 533 -16.37 -17.96 21.65
N PHE A 534 -17.13 -19.05 21.72
CA PHE A 534 -17.04 -20.05 22.78
C PHE A 534 -16.43 -21.37 22.29
N ALA A 535 -15.91 -22.15 23.24
CA ALA A 535 -15.31 -23.45 22.98
C ALA A 535 -16.36 -24.49 22.54
N VAL A 536 -16.02 -25.25 21.50
CA VAL A 536 -16.82 -26.40 21.04
C VAL A 536 -16.18 -27.73 21.45
N ALA A 537 -16.88 -28.84 21.22
CA ALA A 537 -16.42 -30.19 21.56
C ALA A 537 -16.00 -30.36 23.03
N THR A 538 -16.71 -29.69 23.95
CA THR A 538 -16.44 -29.78 25.40
C THR A 538 -17.03 -31.04 26.05
N GLY A 539 -17.85 -31.81 25.32
CA GLY A 539 -18.61 -32.94 25.85
C GLY A 539 -19.90 -32.55 26.60
N ILE A 540 -20.39 -31.33 26.39
CA ILE A 540 -21.65 -30.80 26.96
C ILE A 540 -22.55 -30.45 25.79
N ASP A 541 -23.76 -31.03 25.73
CA ASP A 541 -24.64 -30.92 24.56
C ASP A 541 -25.05 -29.48 24.25
N GLU A 542 -25.24 -28.66 25.29
CA GLU A 542 -25.58 -27.24 25.18
C GLU A 542 -24.50 -26.43 24.44
N HIS A 543 -23.23 -26.89 24.43
CA HIS A 543 -22.11 -26.18 23.81
C HIS A 543 -21.91 -26.53 22.33
N ASN A 544 -22.58 -27.58 21.84
CA ASN A 544 -22.37 -28.08 20.48
C ASN A 544 -22.74 -27.02 19.41
N ASN A 545 -23.70 -26.13 19.72
CA ASN A 545 -24.20 -25.15 18.75
C ASN A 545 -23.48 -23.79 18.77
N TYR A 546 -22.54 -23.56 19.71
CA TYR A 546 -21.96 -22.23 19.93
C TYR A 546 -21.25 -21.64 18.71
N ALA A 547 -20.56 -22.46 17.92
CA ALA A 547 -19.90 -21.99 16.69
C ALA A 547 -20.93 -21.60 15.62
N VAL A 548 -21.99 -22.40 15.43
CA VAL A 548 -23.10 -22.09 14.52
C VAL A 548 -23.80 -20.79 14.94
N ASP A 549 -24.11 -20.65 16.23
CA ASP A 549 -24.75 -19.47 16.79
C ASP A 549 -23.93 -18.19 16.56
N PHE A 550 -22.60 -18.27 16.66
CA PHE A 550 -21.72 -17.16 16.29
C PHE A 550 -21.80 -16.85 14.80
N ILE A 551 -21.56 -17.85 13.94
CA ILE A 551 -21.50 -17.70 12.47
C ILE A 551 -22.80 -17.10 11.92
N GLU A 552 -23.95 -17.56 12.40
CA GLU A 552 -25.23 -17.03 11.96
C GLU A 552 -25.51 -15.61 12.51
N ALA A 553 -25.06 -15.31 13.73
CA ALA A 553 -25.16 -13.95 14.27
C ALA A 553 -24.28 -12.94 13.51
N VAL A 554 -23.13 -13.38 12.97
CA VAL A 554 -22.29 -12.56 12.08
C VAL A 554 -23.12 -12.06 10.90
N LYS A 555 -23.83 -12.97 10.23
CA LYS A 555 -24.70 -12.64 9.10
C LYS A 555 -25.81 -11.68 9.50
N ASP A 556 -26.49 -11.95 10.61
CA ASP A 556 -27.56 -11.08 11.11
C ASP A 556 -27.05 -9.65 11.37
N ILE A 557 -25.87 -9.50 11.96
CA ILE A 557 -25.24 -8.21 12.22
C ILE A 557 -24.94 -7.48 10.90
N LYS A 558 -24.28 -8.13 9.93
CA LYS A 558 -23.92 -7.48 8.66
C LYS A 558 -25.14 -7.06 7.83
N GLU A 559 -26.21 -7.84 7.86
CA GLU A 559 -27.44 -7.52 7.12
C GLU A 559 -28.20 -6.32 7.72
N HIS A 560 -28.13 -6.12 9.04
CA HIS A 560 -29.01 -5.17 9.73
C HIS A 560 -28.29 -3.95 10.33
N LEU A 561 -26.98 -4.02 10.55
CA LEU A 561 -26.17 -2.98 11.23
C LEU A 561 -25.10 -2.46 10.24
N PRO A 562 -25.45 -1.50 9.36
CA PRO A 562 -24.58 -1.09 8.26
C PRO A 562 -23.27 -0.48 8.76
N HIS A 563 -22.19 -0.76 8.01
CA HIS A 563 -20.80 -0.34 8.26
C HIS A 563 -20.13 -0.92 9.51
N ALA A 564 -20.87 -1.52 10.45
CA ALA A 564 -20.27 -2.20 11.58
C ALA A 564 -19.40 -3.36 11.12
N MET A 565 -18.27 -3.52 11.78
CA MET A 565 -17.36 -4.65 11.59
C MET A 565 -17.60 -5.72 12.65
N ILE A 566 -17.02 -6.91 12.43
CA ILE A 566 -17.13 -8.03 13.35
C ILE A 566 -15.76 -8.65 13.59
N SER A 567 -15.46 -8.93 14.86
CA SER A 567 -14.25 -9.58 15.35
C SER A 567 -14.58 -10.71 16.32
N GLY A 568 -13.54 -11.43 16.77
CA GLY A 568 -13.63 -12.38 17.86
C GLY A 568 -12.28 -13.04 18.16
N GLY A 569 -12.12 -13.50 19.41
CA GLY A 569 -11.00 -14.33 19.85
C GLY A 569 -11.06 -15.73 19.26
N VAL A 570 -10.43 -15.96 18.10
CA VAL A 570 -10.56 -17.21 17.34
C VAL A 570 -10.02 -18.39 18.15
N SER A 571 -8.90 -18.21 18.86
CA SER A 571 -8.30 -19.25 19.69
C SER A 571 -9.20 -19.82 20.79
N ASN A 572 -10.32 -19.17 21.11
CA ASN A 572 -11.29 -19.65 22.09
C ASN A 572 -12.11 -20.84 21.58
N VAL A 573 -12.35 -20.95 20.26
CA VAL A 573 -13.17 -22.03 19.70
C VAL A 573 -12.53 -23.41 19.93
N SER A 574 -11.19 -23.49 19.94
CA SER A 574 -10.42 -24.73 20.03
C SER A 574 -9.92 -25.07 21.44
N PHE A 575 -10.40 -24.36 22.47
CA PHE A 575 -9.86 -24.45 23.82
C PHE A 575 -9.82 -25.88 24.39
N SER A 576 -10.79 -26.72 24.01
CA SER A 576 -10.89 -28.14 24.39
C SER A 576 -9.69 -29.00 23.96
N PHE A 577 -8.85 -28.53 23.03
CA PHE A 577 -7.74 -29.29 22.42
C PHE A 577 -6.34 -28.72 22.71
N ARG A 578 -6.18 -27.91 23.77
CA ARG A 578 -4.87 -27.36 24.19
C ARG A 578 -3.76 -28.42 24.26
N GLY A 579 -2.61 -28.12 23.63
CA GLY A 579 -1.46 -29.03 23.55
C GLY A 579 -1.49 -29.98 22.34
N ASN A 580 -2.52 -29.91 21.50
CA ASN A 580 -2.60 -30.57 20.20
C ASN A 580 -2.76 -29.52 19.09
N GLU A 581 -1.67 -28.78 18.83
CA GLU A 581 -1.69 -27.65 17.90
C GLU A 581 -2.19 -28.00 16.49
N PRO A 582 -1.84 -29.15 15.87
CA PRO A 582 -2.38 -29.51 14.55
C PRO A 582 -3.92 -29.57 14.51
N VAL A 583 -4.55 -30.04 15.59
CA VAL A 583 -6.02 -30.10 15.68
C VAL A 583 -6.61 -28.70 15.95
N ARG A 584 -5.95 -27.88 16.76
CA ARG A 584 -6.41 -26.51 17.05
C ARG A 584 -6.37 -25.62 15.82
N GLU A 585 -5.26 -25.66 15.08
CA GLU A 585 -5.07 -24.93 13.84
C GLU A 585 -6.14 -25.32 12.81
N ALA A 586 -6.47 -26.62 12.72
CA ALA A 586 -7.57 -27.10 11.88
C ALA A 586 -8.94 -26.52 12.30
N ILE A 587 -9.25 -26.49 13.61
CA ILE A 587 -10.51 -25.89 14.10
C ILE A 587 -10.56 -24.38 13.78
N HIS A 588 -9.46 -23.66 13.97
CA HIS A 588 -9.40 -22.22 13.67
C HIS A 588 -9.70 -21.94 12.20
N ALA A 589 -9.05 -22.68 11.30
CA ALA A 589 -9.19 -22.52 9.86
C ALA A 589 -10.62 -22.84 9.37
N VAL A 590 -11.24 -23.93 9.85
CA VAL A 590 -12.63 -24.28 9.54
C VAL A 590 -13.61 -23.22 10.08
N PHE A 591 -13.42 -22.79 11.32
CA PHE A 591 -14.26 -21.76 11.92
C PHE A 591 -14.19 -20.43 11.15
N LEU A 592 -12.97 -19.96 10.85
CA LEU A 592 -12.75 -18.72 10.11
C LEU A 592 -13.32 -18.79 8.68
N TYR A 593 -13.15 -19.91 7.99
CA TYR A 593 -13.72 -20.11 6.65
C TYR A 593 -15.24 -19.83 6.63
N HIS A 594 -15.98 -20.38 7.60
CA HIS A 594 -17.43 -20.16 7.68
C HIS A 594 -17.81 -18.78 8.22
N ALA A 595 -17.08 -18.25 9.20
CA ALA A 595 -17.35 -16.95 9.78
C ALA A 595 -17.09 -15.80 8.78
N ILE A 596 -15.98 -15.85 8.02
CA ILE A 596 -15.62 -14.86 7.00
C ILE A 596 -16.67 -14.83 5.89
N ARG A 597 -17.16 -16.00 5.44
CA ARG A 597 -18.24 -16.09 4.44
C ARG A 597 -19.56 -15.47 4.90
N ASN A 598 -19.80 -15.40 6.21
CA ASN A 598 -20.96 -14.72 6.79
C ASN A 598 -20.68 -13.24 7.09
N GLY A 599 -19.47 -12.76 6.79
CA GLY A 599 -19.08 -11.35 6.84
C GLY A 599 -18.29 -10.95 8.08
N MET A 600 -17.56 -11.88 8.72
CA MET A 600 -16.58 -11.55 9.75
C MET A 600 -15.39 -10.82 9.13
N ASP A 601 -15.10 -9.60 9.60
CA ASP A 601 -14.14 -8.68 8.97
C ASP A 601 -12.70 -8.86 9.49
N MET A 602 -12.54 -9.24 10.76
CA MET A 602 -11.24 -9.39 11.41
C MET A 602 -11.28 -10.44 12.53
N GLY A 603 -10.13 -10.84 13.06
CA GLY A 603 -10.10 -11.72 14.22
C GLY A 603 -8.77 -11.77 14.94
N ILE A 604 -8.84 -12.04 16.24
CA ILE A 604 -7.67 -12.16 17.11
C ILE A 604 -7.15 -13.59 16.99
N VAL A 605 -5.97 -13.70 16.36
CA VAL A 605 -5.39 -14.94 15.82
C VAL A 605 -3.88 -14.97 16.02
N ASN A 606 -3.29 -16.16 15.99
CA ASN A 606 -1.86 -16.29 15.80
C ASN A 606 -1.52 -16.20 14.30
N ALA A 607 -1.14 -15.00 13.84
CA ALA A 607 -0.91 -14.71 12.42
C ALA A 607 0.06 -15.68 11.72
N GLY A 608 1.05 -16.22 12.44
CA GLY A 608 2.02 -17.19 11.89
C GLY A 608 1.60 -18.66 11.95
N GLN A 609 0.41 -19.00 12.48
CA GLN A 609 -0.07 -20.37 12.71
C GLN A 609 -1.50 -20.60 12.20
N LEU A 610 -1.95 -19.83 11.20
CA LEU A 610 -3.21 -20.10 10.54
C LEU A 610 -2.99 -21.16 9.46
N ALA A 611 -3.46 -22.39 9.72
CA ALA A 611 -3.52 -23.42 8.70
C ALA A 611 -4.44 -22.97 7.55
N ILE A 612 -4.07 -23.27 6.31
CA ILE A 612 -4.93 -23.05 5.16
C ILE A 612 -6.02 -24.14 5.20
N TYR A 613 -7.29 -23.74 5.10
CA TYR A 613 -8.45 -24.63 5.24
C TYR A 613 -8.34 -25.89 4.35
N GLU A 614 -7.81 -25.74 3.13
CA GLU A 614 -7.64 -26.85 2.19
C GLU A 614 -6.40 -27.74 2.46
N ASP A 615 -5.44 -27.31 3.26
CA ASP A 615 -4.29 -28.13 3.67
C ASP A 615 -4.57 -29.00 4.90
N ILE A 616 -5.73 -28.84 5.54
CA ILE A 616 -6.15 -29.69 6.65
C ILE A 616 -6.39 -31.11 6.12
N PRO A 617 -5.76 -32.17 6.69
CA PRO A 617 -5.98 -33.54 6.28
C PRO A 617 -7.47 -33.89 6.22
N ALA A 618 -7.94 -34.47 5.11
CA ALA A 618 -9.37 -34.67 4.85
C ALA A 618 -10.13 -35.39 5.98
N GLU A 619 -9.53 -36.43 6.59
CA GLU A 619 -10.12 -37.15 7.74
C GLU A 619 -10.28 -36.23 8.96
N LEU A 620 -9.35 -35.30 9.19
CA LEU A 620 -9.42 -34.31 10.26
C LEU A 620 -10.40 -33.18 9.92
N LYS A 621 -10.36 -32.66 8.69
CA LYS A 621 -11.25 -31.58 8.20
C LYS A 621 -12.72 -31.96 8.35
N GLU A 622 -13.11 -33.15 7.90
CA GLU A 622 -14.50 -33.64 7.99
C GLU A 622 -15.00 -33.69 9.45
N LYS A 623 -14.15 -34.13 10.39
CA LYS A 623 -14.53 -34.22 11.81
C LYS A 623 -14.58 -32.86 12.48
N VAL A 624 -13.67 -31.95 12.11
CA VAL A 624 -13.69 -30.57 12.59
C VAL A 624 -14.92 -29.84 12.05
N GLU A 625 -15.26 -29.95 10.78
CA GLU A 625 -16.48 -29.37 10.18
C GLU A 625 -17.74 -29.89 10.85
N ALA A 626 -17.83 -31.20 11.09
CA ALA A 626 -18.97 -31.78 11.78
C ALA A 626 -19.17 -31.18 13.18
N VAL A 627 -18.08 -30.83 13.88
CA VAL A 627 -18.12 -30.17 15.19
C VAL A 627 -18.46 -28.68 15.06
N VAL A 628 -17.80 -27.94 14.17
CA VAL A 628 -17.99 -26.48 14.01
C VAL A 628 -19.41 -26.15 13.50
N LEU A 629 -19.94 -26.96 12.59
CA LEU A 629 -21.27 -26.78 12.01
C LEU A 629 -22.37 -27.59 12.71
N ASN A 630 -22.02 -28.33 13.77
CA ASN A 630 -22.94 -29.15 14.55
C ASN A 630 -23.81 -30.09 13.67
N LEU A 631 -23.18 -30.82 12.74
CA LEU A 631 -23.89 -31.56 11.68
C LEU A 631 -24.54 -32.87 12.16
N ASN A 632 -24.04 -33.45 13.26
CA ASN A 632 -24.56 -34.69 13.82
C ASN A 632 -24.20 -34.86 15.30
N ASP A 633 -25.02 -35.61 16.02
CA ASP A 633 -24.93 -35.79 17.47
C ASP A 633 -23.62 -36.45 17.96
N ASN A 634 -22.89 -37.15 17.07
CA ASN A 634 -21.67 -37.89 17.43
C ASN A 634 -20.36 -37.19 17.01
N ALA A 635 -20.44 -35.92 16.58
CA ALA A 635 -19.29 -35.19 16.03
C ALA A 635 -18.15 -35.00 17.04
N THR A 636 -18.48 -34.67 18.29
CA THR A 636 -17.50 -34.46 19.37
C THR A 636 -16.69 -35.73 19.67
N GLU A 637 -17.35 -36.89 19.83
CA GLU A 637 -16.68 -38.16 20.11
C GLU A 637 -15.78 -38.58 18.93
N ALA A 638 -16.23 -38.35 17.70
CA ALA A 638 -15.48 -38.67 16.49
C ALA A 638 -14.19 -37.83 16.36
N LEU A 639 -14.23 -36.53 16.69
CA LEU A 639 -13.05 -35.66 16.66
C LEU A 639 -12.03 -36.04 17.74
N LEU A 640 -12.49 -36.38 18.94
CA LEU A 640 -11.61 -36.82 20.02
C LEU A 640 -10.85 -38.11 19.68
N ALA A 641 -11.51 -39.06 18.99
CA ALA A 641 -10.90 -40.33 18.61
C ALA A 641 -9.74 -40.18 17.62
N ILE A 642 -9.80 -39.21 16.70
CA ILE A 642 -8.76 -38.97 15.69
C ILE A 642 -7.64 -38.05 16.19
N ALA A 643 -7.94 -37.13 17.12
CA ALA A 643 -6.99 -36.16 17.65
C ALA A 643 -5.71 -36.81 18.23
N GLU A 644 -5.80 -38.02 18.80
CA GLU A 644 -4.66 -38.76 19.35
C GLU A 644 -3.61 -39.16 18.30
N LYS A 645 -3.99 -39.30 17.02
CA LYS A 645 -3.04 -39.67 15.94
C LYS A 645 -2.00 -38.59 15.63
N TYR A 646 -2.29 -37.32 15.96
CA TYR A 646 -1.51 -36.16 15.52
C TYR A 646 -0.50 -35.65 16.55
N ARG A 647 -0.03 -36.53 17.45
CA ARG A 647 0.84 -36.17 18.58
C ARG A 647 2.34 -36.53 18.31
N GLY A 648 3.11 -35.66 17.60
CA GLY A 648 4.60 -35.51 17.66
C GLY A 648 5.59 -36.13 16.60
N ALA A 649 5.92 -35.50 15.46
CA ALA A 649 6.88 -36.01 14.43
C ALA A 649 7.91 -34.98 13.81
N GLY A 650 9.19 -35.36 13.51
CA GLY A 650 10.21 -34.59 12.69
C GLY A 650 11.67 -35.18 12.39
N ALA A 651 12.19 -35.02 11.12
CA ALA A 651 13.59 -34.91 10.47
C ALA A 651 14.61 -36.08 10.03
N GLN A 652 15.39 -35.98 8.86
CA GLN A 652 16.49 -36.93 8.28
C GLN A 652 17.57 -36.34 7.21
N ALA A 653 18.76 -36.99 6.83
CA ALA A 653 20.02 -36.51 6.05
C ALA A 653 20.85 -37.48 5.01
N GLU A 654 21.94 -37.06 4.21
CA GLU A 654 22.65 -37.64 2.93
C GLU A 654 24.28 -37.88 2.77
N ASP A 655 24.89 -38.30 1.56
CA ASP A 655 26.18 -39.12 1.14
C ASP A 655 27.37 -38.46 0.23
N PRO A 656 28.63 -39.02 -0.02
CA PRO A 656 29.89 -38.33 -0.53
C PRO A 656 30.69 -38.80 -1.83
N ARG A 657 30.51 -38.22 -3.04
CA ARG A 657 31.29 -38.57 -4.29
C ARG A 657 32.02 -37.41 -5.04
N ASP A 658 32.13 -36.19 -4.50
CA ASP A 658 32.38 -34.95 -5.28
C ASP A 658 33.82 -34.32 -5.34
N GLN A 659 34.96 -35.04 -5.19
CA GLN A 659 36.26 -34.38 -4.82
C GLN A 659 37.53 -34.44 -5.75
N GLU A 660 37.53 -34.87 -7.03
CA GLU A 660 38.78 -35.09 -7.83
C GLU A 660 39.56 -33.82 -8.33
N TRP A 661 38.86 -32.75 -8.73
CA TRP A 661 39.42 -31.50 -9.30
C TRP A 661 40.25 -30.65 -8.32
N ARG A 662 40.22 -30.99 -7.02
CA ARG A 662 40.96 -30.30 -5.95
C ARG A 662 42.48 -30.35 -6.09
N SER A 663 43.00 -31.28 -6.90
CA SER A 663 44.44 -31.47 -7.12
C SER A 663 45.10 -30.53 -8.15
N TRP A 664 44.34 -29.67 -8.84
CA TRP A 664 44.87 -28.76 -9.88
C TRP A 664 45.50 -27.47 -9.31
N PRO A 665 46.30 -26.72 -10.10
CA PRO A 665 46.81 -25.41 -9.69
C PRO A 665 45.67 -24.41 -9.41
N VAL A 666 45.84 -23.55 -8.40
CA VAL A 666 44.77 -22.68 -7.88
C VAL A 666 44.08 -21.80 -8.93
N GLY A 667 44.83 -21.17 -9.84
CA GLY A 667 44.25 -20.39 -10.93
C GLY A 667 43.36 -21.21 -11.86
N LYS A 668 43.75 -22.47 -12.13
CA LYS A 668 42.94 -23.42 -12.92
C LYS A 668 41.78 -24.01 -12.13
N ARG A 669 41.88 -24.13 -10.80
CA ARG A 669 40.75 -24.49 -9.94
C ARG A 669 39.71 -23.38 -9.89
N LEU A 670 40.13 -22.12 -9.77
CA LEU A 670 39.25 -20.94 -9.81
C LEU A 670 38.57 -20.78 -11.17
N GLU A 671 39.33 -20.89 -12.26
CA GLU A 671 38.78 -20.89 -13.63
C GLU A 671 37.78 -22.04 -13.83
N HIS A 672 38.10 -23.25 -13.37
CA HIS A 672 37.20 -24.40 -13.43
C HIS A 672 35.94 -24.21 -12.57
N ALA A 673 36.09 -23.72 -11.34
CA ALA A 673 34.99 -23.44 -10.42
C ALA A 673 34.07 -22.36 -10.99
N LEU A 674 34.62 -21.32 -11.64
CA LEU A 674 33.86 -20.29 -12.33
C LEU A 674 33.09 -20.87 -13.52
N VAL A 675 33.76 -21.56 -14.45
CA VAL A 675 33.11 -22.13 -15.64
C VAL A 675 32.09 -23.21 -15.29
N LYS A 676 32.29 -23.96 -14.20
CA LYS A 676 31.38 -25.03 -13.75
C LYS A 676 30.38 -24.61 -12.67
N GLY A 677 30.50 -23.41 -12.10
CA GLY A 677 29.58 -22.90 -11.07
C GLY A 677 29.72 -23.52 -9.68
N ILE A 678 30.93 -23.96 -9.29
CA ILE A 678 31.21 -24.70 -8.04
C ILE A 678 31.53 -23.74 -6.88
N THR A 679 30.78 -23.82 -5.77
CA THR A 679 30.91 -22.90 -4.62
C THR A 679 31.67 -23.48 -3.42
N ASP A 680 31.80 -24.80 -3.31
CA ASP A 680 32.17 -25.45 -2.03
C ASP A 680 33.61 -25.16 -1.55
N PHE A 681 34.49 -24.73 -2.45
CA PHE A 681 35.90 -24.44 -2.14
C PHE A 681 36.34 -23.05 -2.62
N ILE A 682 35.38 -22.20 -3.00
CA ILE A 682 35.69 -20.93 -3.66
C ILE A 682 36.45 -19.97 -2.74
N GLU A 683 36.12 -19.94 -1.44
CA GLU A 683 36.81 -19.11 -0.45
C GLU A 683 38.25 -19.59 -0.21
N GLU A 684 38.46 -20.90 -0.07
CA GLU A 684 39.78 -21.51 0.11
C GLU A 684 40.69 -21.27 -1.11
N ASP A 685 40.16 -21.49 -2.31
CA ASP A 685 40.90 -21.30 -3.55
C ASP A 685 41.17 -19.81 -3.84
N THR A 686 40.26 -18.93 -3.46
CA THR A 686 40.45 -17.47 -3.60
C THR A 686 41.52 -16.96 -2.65
N GLU A 687 41.58 -17.46 -1.40
CA GLU A 687 42.65 -17.13 -0.45
C GLU A 687 44.01 -17.64 -0.92
N GLU A 688 44.09 -18.88 -1.40
CA GLU A 688 45.33 -19.44 -1.92
C GLU A 688 45.84 -18.63 -3.13
N ALA A 689 44.95 -18.21 -4.04
CA ALA A 689 45.30 -17.34 -5.15
C ALA A 689 45.73 -15.94 -4.69
N ARG A 690 45.06 -15.37 -3.67
CA ARG A 690 45.42 -14.08 -3.06
C ARG A 690 46.81 -14.10 -2.44
N ALA A 691 47.16 -15.17 -1.73
CA ALA A 691 48.48 -15.32 -1.13
C ALA A 691 49.61 -15.45 -2.16
N GLN A 692 49.29 -15.91 -3.38
CA GLN A 692 50.23 -16.05 -4.50
C GLN A 692 50.27 -14.81 -5.41
N ALA A 693 49.34 -13.88 -5.27
CA ALA A 693 49.24 -12.66 -6.07
C ALA A 693 49.96 -11.48 -5.40
N GLU A 694 50.59 -10.60 -6.19
CA GLU A 694 51.26 -9.40 -5.66
C GLU A 694 50.29 -8.38 -5.04
N LYS A 695 49.03 -8.37 -5.49
CA LYS A 695 47.93 -7.55 -4.98
C LYS A 695 46.64 -8.37 -4.98
N PRO A 696 45.73 -8.21 -4.00
CA PRO A 696 44.42 -8.86 -4.00
C PRO A 696 43.62 -8.58 -5.28
N LEU A 697 43.77 -7.39 -5.88
CA LEU A 697 43.11 -7.04 -7.13
C LEU A 697 43.56 -7.92 -8.32
N HIS A 698 44.80 -8.41 -8.33
CA HIS A 698 45.30 -9.27 -9.41
C HIS A 698 44.63 -10.66 -9.42
N VAL A 699 43.99 -11.08 -8.33
CA VAL A 699 43.16 -12.29 -8.32
C VAL A 699 41.87 -12.06 -9.11
N ILE A 700 41.28 -10.87 -8.98
CA ILE A 700 40.11 -10.43 -9.75
C ILE A 700 40.52 -10.27 -11.22
N GLU A 701 41.50 -9.41 -11.51
CA GLU A 701 41.94 -9.09 -12.87
C GLU A 701 42.62 -10.26 -13.61
N GLY A 702 43.07 -11.29 -12.88
CA GLY A 702 43.70 -12.49 -13.42
C GLY A 702 42.75 -13.68 -13.48
N PRO A 703 42.91 -14.71 -12.60
CA PRO A 703 42.21 -15.99 -12.74
C PRO A 703 40.68 -15.88 -12.71
N LEU A 704 40.11 -14.91 -12.00
CA LEU A 704 38.66 -14.72 -11.96
C LEU A 704 38.13 -14.07 -13.25
N MET A 705 38.77 -13.00 -13.74
CA MET A 705 38.43 -12.37 -15.02
C MET A 705 38.72 -13.27 -16.21
N ASP A 706 39.80 -14.07 -16.19
CA ASP A 706 40.08 -15.06 -17.23
C ASP A 706 38.96 -16.12 -17.30
N GLY A 707 38.50 -16.59 -16.13
CA GLY A 707 37.32 -17.47 -16.05
C GLY A 707 36.06 -16.81 -16.61
N MET A 708 35.80 -15.54 -16.27
CA MET A 708 34.64 -14.80 -16.76
C MET A 708 34.71 -14.43 -18.24
N ASN A 709 35.89 -14.16 -18.78
CA ASN A 709 36.11 -13.96 -20.21
C ASN A 709 35.81 -15.23 -21.00
N VAL A 710 36.22 -16.40 -20.49
CA VAL A 710 35.86 -17.70 -21.08
C VAL A 710 34.35 -17.93 -21.01
N VAL A 711 33.69 -17.59 -19.90
CA VAL A 711 32.22 -17.64 -19.78
C VAL A 711 31.55 -16.72 -20.81
N GLY A 712 32.06 -15.50 -20.98
CA GLY A 712 31.57 -14.52 -21.96
C GLY A 712 31.78 -14.96 -23.42
N ASP A 713 32.96 -15.51 -23.74
CA ASP A 713 33.28 -16.05 -25.07
C ASP A 713 32.41 -17.26 -25.42
N LEU A 714 32.19 -18.16 -24.45
CA LEU A 714 31.31 -19.31 -24.62
C LEU A 714 29.85 -18.87 -24.75
N PHE A 715 29.40 -17.87 -23.99
CA PHE A 715 28.05 -17.32 -24.10
C PHE A 715 27.82 -16.60 -25.43
N GLY A 716 28.74 -15.73 -25.86
CA GLY A 716 28.68 -15.03 -27.14
C GLY A 716 28.74 -15.97 -28.35
N ALA A 717 29.41 -17.12 -28.22
CA ALA A 717 29.46 -18.15 -29.25
C ALA A 717 28.28 -19.14 -29.21
N GLY A 718 27.34 -18.99 -28.26
CA GLY A 718 26.19 -19.90 -28.07
C GLY A 718 26.57 -21.29 -27.55
N LYS A 719 27.73 -21.43 -26.91
CA LYS A 719 28.26 -22.68 -26.31
C LYS A 719 28.06 -22.76 -24.79
N MET A 720 27.69 -21.64 -24.17
CA MET A 720 27.31 -21.54 -22.77
C MET A 720 26.04 -20.71 -22.71
N PHE A 721 25.14 -21.05 -21.79
CA PHE A 721 23.80 -20.46 -21.75
C PHE A 721 23.56 -19.76 -20.43
N LEU A 722 22.51 -18.93 -20.39
CA LEU A 722 22.21 -18.07 -19.25
C LEU A 722 22.22 -18.81 -17.89
N PRO A 723 21.67 -20.04 -17.73
CA PRO A 723 21.77 -20.82 -16.51
C PRO A 723 23.20 -21.00 -15.97
N GLN A 724 24.13 -21.26 -16.88
CA GLN A 724 25.53 -21.50 -16.56
C GLN A 724 26.24 -20.19 -16.25
N VAL A 725 25.92 -19.12 -16.99
CA VAL A 725 26.45 -17.77 -16.73
C VAL A 725 26.05 -17.27 -15.34
N VAL A 726 24.79 -17.50 -14.92
CA VAL A 726 24.34 -17.13 -13.56
C VAL A 726 25.05 -17.95 -12.48
N LYS A 727 25.22 -19.28 -12.68
CA LYS A 727 26.01 -20.13 -11.78
C LYS A 727 27.47 -19.67 -11.68
N SER A 728 28.08 -19.23 -12.77
CA SER A 728 29.43 -18.63 -12.78
C SER A 728 29.47 -17.29 -12.03
N ALA A 729 28.45 -16.45 -12.20
CA ALA A 729 28.34 -15.16 -11.51
C ALA A 729 28.29 -15.31 -9.97
N ARG A 730 27.60 -16.35 -9.46
CA ARG A 730 27.58 -16.70 -8.04
C ARG A 730 28.98 -16.98 -7.49
N VAL A 731 29.76 -17.78 -8.21
CA VAL A 731 31.15 -18.11 -7.83
C VAL A 731 32.02 -16.84 -7.85
N MET A 732 31.82 -15.98 -8.85
CA MET A 732 32.51 -14.68 -8.95
C MET A 732 32.18 -13.75 -7.76
N LYS A 733 30.90 -13.55 -7.44
CA LYS A 733 30.46 -12.70 -6.31
C LYS A 733 31.05 -13.17 -5.00
N ARG A 734 30.98 -14.48 -4.72
CA ARG A 734 31.50 -15.07 -3.47
C ARG A 734 33.02 -14.91 -3.35
N ALA A 735 33.76 -15.09 -4.44
CA ALA A 735 35.20 -14.84 -4.48
C ALA A 735 35.55 -13.35 -4.24
N VAL A 736 34.82 -12.42 -4.88
CA VAL A 736 35.05 -10.98 -4.71
C VAL A 736 34.69 -10.51 -3.29
N ALA A 737 33.57 -10.98 -2.73
CA ALA A 737 33.16 -10.67 -1.35
C ALA A 737 34.24 -11.10 -0.33
N TYR A 738 34.88 -12.25 -0.57
CA TYR A 738 36.00 -12.71 0.25
C TYR A 738 37.24 -11.79 0.13
N LEU A 739 37.55 -11.27 -1.07
CA LEU A 739 38.69 -10.38 -1.30
C LEU A 739 38.49 -8.94 -0.81
N GLN A 740 37.24 -8.52 -0.61
CA GLN A 740 36.88 -7.14 -0.33
C GLN A 740 37.57 -6.50 0.89
N PRO A 741 37.70 -7.18 2.05
CA PRO A 741 38.42 -6.63 3.20
C PRO A 741 39.92 -6.38 2.90
N TYR A 742 40.52 -7.20 2.03
CA TYR A 742 41.92 -7.09 1.64
C TYR A 742 42.14 -5.98 0.61
N ILE A 743 41.19 -5.79 -0.31
CA ILE A 743 41.22 -4.72 -1.31
C ILE A 743 41.04 -3.36 -0.63
N GLU A 744 40.12 -3.25 0.34
CA GLU A 744 39.88 -2.03 1.10
C GLU A 744 41.09 -1.60 1.94
N ALA A 745 41.85 -2.56 2.47
CA ALA A 745 43.12 -2.31 3.15
C ALA A 745 44.24 -1.82 2.22
N GLU A 746 44.14 -2.06 0.90
CA GLU A 746 45.15 -1.71 -0.11
C GLU A 746 44.81 -0.47 -0.95
N LYS A 747 43.61 0.12 -0.81
CA LYS A 747 43.03 1.07 -1.78
C LYS A 747 43.96 2.24 -2.15
N SER A 748 44.53 2.12 -3.35
CA SER A 748 44.32 3.11 -4.41
C SER A 748 43.91 2.42 -5.73
N GLY A 749 42.59 2.40 -5.97
CA GLY A 749 41.96 2.39 -7.31
C GLY A 749 41.82 1.05 -8.07
N GLY A 750 40.62 0.47 -8.05
CA GLY A 750 40.09 -0.35 -9.15
C GLY A 750 38.85 0.35 -9.74
N SER A 751 38.69 0.38 -11.07
CA SER A 751 37.58 1.06 -11.77
C SER A 751 36.63 0.08 -12.45
N SER A 752 35.31 0.23 -12.25
CA SER A 752 34.28 -0.49 -12.99
C SER A 752 34.13 0.06 -14.43
N ASN A 753 33.45 -0.69 -15.30
CA ASN A 753 33.16 -0.26 -16.67
C ASN A 753 32.08 0.84 -16.75
N GLY A 754 31.42 1.13 -15.63
CA GLY A 754 30.34 2.10 -15.49
C GLY A 754 29.29 1.63 -14.47
N LYS A 755 28.51 2.57 -13.95
CA LYS A 755 27.45 2.33 -12.97
C LYS A 755 26.07 2.51 -13.60
N ILE A 756 25.16 1.57 -13.36
CA ILE A 756 23.84 1.55 -13.98
C ILE A 756 22.77 1.40 -12.89
N VAL A 757 21.79 2.30 -12.86
CA VAL A 757 20.58 2.15 -12.04
C VAL A 757 19.53 1.40 -12.86
N LEU A 758 19.06 0.26 -12.35
CA LEU A 758 17.99 -0.54 -12.96
C LEU A 758 16.74 -0.52 -12.08
N ALA A 759 15.57 -0.31 -12.68
CA ALA A 759 14.30 -0.31 -11.95
C ALA A 759 13.14 -0.84 -12.81
N THR A 760 12.22 -1.59 -12.20
CA THR A 760 10.89 -1.81 -12.78
C THR A 760 9.99 -0.66 -12.34
N VAL A 761 9.37 0.01 -13.32
CA VAL A 761 8.65 1.27 -13.11
C VAL A 761 7.40 1.11 -12.22
N LYS A 762 6.90 2.23 -11.68
CA LYS A 762 5.75 2.28 -10.78
C LYS A 762 4.56 1.46 -11.30
N GLY A 763 3.95 0.69 -10.39
CA GLY A 763 2.76 -0.12 -10.67
C GLY A 763 3.03 -1.44 -11.40
N ASP A 764 4.29 -1.72 -11.80
CA ASP A 764 4.70 -2.98 -12.40
C ASP A 764 5.54 -3.82 -11.44
N VAL A 765 5.30 -5.13 -11.43
CA VAL A 765 5.87 -6.09 -10.46
C VAL A 765 6.83 -7.09 -11.11
N HIS A 766 6.94 -7.09 -12.43
CA HIS A 766 7.69 -8.13 -13.13
C HIS A 766 9.17 -7.76 -13.25
N ASP A 767 10.05 -8.65 -12.79
CA ASP A 767 11.49 -8.37 -12.69
C ASP A 767 12.41 -9.45 -13.24
N ILE A 768 11.90 -10.60 -13.72
CA ILE A 768 12.74 -11.71 -14.23
C ILE A 768 13.72 -11.19 -15.31
N GLY A 769 13.22 -10.51 -16.33
CA GLY A 769 14.06 -9.95 -17.39
C GLY A 769 15.06 -8.90 -16.89
N LYS A 770 14.66 -8.05 -15.94
CA LYS A 770 15.54 -7.06 -15.29
C LYS A 770 16.66 -7.74 -14.52
N ASN A 771 16.35 -8.78 -13.75
CA ASN A 771 17.31 -9.53 -12.95
C ASN A 771 18.35 -10.21 -13.85
N ILE A 772 17.90 -10.80 -14.97
CA ILE A 772 18.79 -11.37 -15.99
C ILE A 772 19.72 -10.29 -16.57
N VAL A 773 19.19 -9.13 -16.96
CA VAL A 773 20.00 -8.00 -17.46
C VAL A 773 21.01 -7.54 -16.42
N GLY A 774 20.59 -7.41 -15.16
CA GLY A 774 21.46 -7.02 -14.04
C GLY A 774 22.63 -7.99 -13.86
N VAL A 775 22.36 -9.30 -13.81
CA VAL A 775 23.41 -10.33 -13.69
C VAL A 775 24.34 -10.32 -14.89
N VAL A 776 23.82 -10.26 -16.12
CA VAL A 776 24.64 -10.23 -17.35
C VAL A 776 25.54 -8.99 -17.40
N LEU A 777 25.06 -7.82 -16.96
CA LEU A 777 25.88 -6.60 -16.87
C LEU A 777 26.93 -6.71 -15.76
N GLN A 778 26.59 -7.26 -14.59
CA GLN A 778 27.55 -7.55 -13.51
C GLN A 778 28.66 -8.49 -13.98
N CYS A 779 28.33 -9.53 -14.77
CA CYS A 779 29.30 -10.43 -15.38
C CYS A 779 30.31 -9.71 -16.31
N ASN A 780 29.98 -8.50 -16.77
CA ASN A 780 30.80 -7.68 -17.65
C ASN A 780 31.41 -6.46 -16.92
N ASN A 781 31.59 -6.55 -15.60
CA ASN A 781 32.24 -5.56 -14.75
C ASN A 781 31.53 -4.18 -14.69
N PHE A 782 30.20 -4.16 -14.86
CA PHE A 782 29.36 -3.00 -14.54
C PHE A 782 28.90 -3.05 -13.09
N GLU A 783 28.82 -1.90 -12.43
CA GLU A 783 28.19 -1.77 -11.11
C GLU A 783 26.68 -1.57 -11.29
N ILE A 784 25.87 -2.48 -10.78
CA ILE A 784 24.41 -2.44 -10.91
C ILE A 784 23.77 -2.07 -9.59
N VAL A 785 22.98 -1.00 -9.61
CA VAL A 785 22.10 -0.58 -8.51
C VAL A 785 20.67 -0.92 -8.91
N ASP A 786 20.19 -2.07 -8.44
CA ASP A 786 18.82 -2.54 -8.71
C ASP A 786 17.87 -2.01 -7.63
N LEU A 787 16.91 -1.17 -8.03
CA LEU A 787 15.92 -0.57 -7.14
C LEU A 787 14.70 -1.46 -6.89
N GLY A 788 14.62 -2.62 -7.56
CA GLY A 788 13.49 -3.54 -7.44
C GLY A 788 12.31 -3.19 -8.34
N VAL A 789 11.10 -3.39 -7.82
CA VAL A 789 9.83 -3.26 -8.56
C VAL A 789 8.91 -2.20 -7.96
N MET A 790 7.96 -1.73 -8.76
CA MET A 790 7.04 -0.64 -8.40
C MET A 790 7.76 0.66 -7.98
N VAL A 791 8.92 0.93 -8.57
CA VAL A 791 9.78 2.04 -8.14
C VAL A 791 9.29 3.37 -8.74
N SER A 792 9.16 4.39 -7.89
CA SER A 792 8.72 5.73 -8.32
C SER A 792 9.77 6.43 -9.21
N CYS A 793 9.31 7.32 -10.10
CA CYS A 793 10.20 8.15 -10.93
C CYS A 793 11.21 8.94 -10.07
N GLU A 794 10.75 9.53 -8.96
CA GLU A 794 11.61 10.29 -8.07
C GLU A 794 12.73 9.43 -7.48
N THR A 795 12.41 8.24 -6.96
CA THR A 795 13.43 7.33 -6.41
C THR A 795 14.47 6.97 -7.47
N ILE A 796 14.05 6.68 -8.70
CA ILE A 796 14.96 6.34 -9.81
C ILE A 796 15.94 7.48 -10.08
N LEU A 797 15.43 8.71 -10.22
CA LEU A 797 16.25 9.87 -10.59
C LEU A 797 17.13 10.34 -9.42
N LYS A 798 16.58 10.33 -8.20
CA LYS A 798 17.33 10.65 -6.98
C LYS A 798 18.50 9.69 -6.79
N THR A 799 18.25 8.38 -6.82
CA THR A 799 19.32 7.39 -6.68
C THR A 799 20.35 7.52 -7.79
N ALA A 800 19.94 7.76 -9.04
CA ALA A 800 20.88 7.97 -10.15
C ALA A 800 21.86 9.13 -9.92
N ARG A 801 21.42 10.22 -9.27
CA ARG A 801 22.31 11.32 -8.86
C ARG A 801 23.20 10.94 -7.68
N GLU A 802 22.62 10.35 -6.64
CA GLU A 802 23.34 10.00 -5.40
C GLU A 802 24.50 9.03 -5.67
N VAL A 803 24.25 8.02 -6.50
CA VAL A 803 25.26 7.00 -6.82
C VAL A 803 26.20 7.43 -7.93
N ASN A 804 26.00 8.61 -8.53
CA ASN A 804 26.64 9.07 -9.76
C ASN A 804 26.57 8.00 -10.86
N ALA A 805 25.35 7.59 -11.20
CA ALA A 805 25.12 6.61 -12.25
C ALA A 805 25.55 7.15 -13.62
N ASP A 806 26.03 6.26 -14.48
CA ASP A 806 26.37 6.57 -15.86
C ASP A 806 25.20 6.29 -16.82
N ILE A 807 24.30 5.37 -16.45
CA ILE A 807 23.12 4.97 -17.24
C ILE A 807 21.92 4.70 -16.31
N ILE A 808 20.70 5.04 -16.77
CA ILE A 808 19.43 4.60 -16.15
C ILE A 808 18.78 3.57 -17.07
N GLY A 809 18.34 2.43 -16.53
CA GLY A 809 17.59 1.40 -17.25
C GLY A 809 16.22 1.13 -16.63
N LEU A 810 15.18 1.17 -17.45
CA LEU A 810 13.79 0.96 -17.04
C LEU A 810 13.24 -0.35 -17.60
N SER A 811 12.50 -1.09 -16.77
CA SER A 811 11.80 -2.33 -17.12
C SER A 811 10.29 -2.18 -16.98
N GLY A 812 9.52 -2.77 -17.89
CA GLY A 812 8.05 -2.84 -17.83
C GLY A 812 7.46 -3.97 -18.68
N LEU A 813 6.43 -4.63 -18.16
CA LEU A 813 5.72 -5.76 -18.76
C LEU A 813 4.30 -5.42 -19.20
N ILE A 814 3.58 -4.52 -18.51
CA ILE A 814 2.19 -4.18 -18.85
C ILE A 814 2.09 -2.87 -19.62
N THR A 815 0.94 -2.61 -20.25
CA THR A 815 0.73 -1.41 -21.07
C THR A 815 0.74 -0.10 -20.27
N PRO A 816 0.19 -0.01 -19.03
CA PRO A 816 0.33 1.18 -18.19
C PRO A 816 1.80 1.57 -17.89
N SER A 817 2.71 0.59 -17.83
CA SER A 817 4.13 0.82 -17.58
C SER A 817 4.80 1.69 -18.65
N LEU A 818 4.24 1.71 -19.86
CA LEU A 818 4.76 2.54 -20.95
C LEU A 818 4.59 4.04 -20.68
N ASP A 819 3.48 4.45 -20.07
CA ASP A 819 3.23 5.84 -19.70
C ASP A 819 4.14 6.30 -18.56
N GLU A 820 4.41 5.43 -17.59
CA GLU A 820 5.40 5.68 -16.54
C GLU A 820 6.80 5.90 -17.13
N MET A 821 7.21 5.09 -18.12
CA MET A 821 8.50 5.32 -18.80
C MET A 821 8.55 6.66 -19.56
N VAL A 822 7.44 7.11 -20.13
CA VAL A 822 7.33 8.45 -20.75
C VAL A 822 7.42 9.53 -19.68
N HIS A 823 6.79 9.34 -18.52
CA HIS A 823 6.88 10.25 -17.38
C HIS A 823 8.32 10.38 -16.87
N VAL A 824 9.05 9.26 -16.71
CA VAL A 824 10.47 9.30 -16.33
C VAL A 824 11.31 10.08 -17.35
N ALA A 825 11.10 9.86 -18.66
CA ALA A 825 11.83 10.60 -19.69
C ALA A 825 11.57 12.14 -19.63
N LYS A 826 10.31 12.55 -19.46
CA LYS A 826 9.94 13.97 -19.28
C LYS A 826 10.58 14.58 -18.04
N GLU A 827 10.61 13.82 -16.95
CA GLU A 827 11.18 14.28 -15.69
C GLU A 827 12.71 14.35 -15.75
N MET A 828 13.37 13.42 -16.45
CA MET A 828 14.79 13.50 -16.77
C MET A 828 15.14 14.77 -17.57
N GLU A 829 14.32 15.14 -18.56
CA GLU A 829 14.49 16.38 -19.32
C GLU A 829 14.29 17.62 -18.45
N ARG A 830 13.17 17.67 -17.69
CA ARG A 830 12.84 18.77 -16.77
C ARG A 830 13.96 19.01 -15.75
N GLN A 831 14.53 17.94 -15.24
CA GLN A 831 15.61 17.95 -14.25
C GLN A 831 17.02 18.08 -14.87
N GLY A 832 17.14 18.20 -16.19
CA GLY A 832 18.40 18.45 -16.88
C GLY A 832 19.41 17.29 -16.83
N PHE A 833 18.95 16.04 -16.81
CA PHE A 833 19.84 14.88 -16.84
C PHE A 833 20.67 14.81 -18.13
N LYS A 834 21.86 14.19 -18.02
CA LYS A 834 22.83 13.98 -19.12
C LYS A 834 23.19 12.51 -19.37
N LEU A 835 22.47 11.61 -18.71
CA LEU A 835 22.70 10.17 -18.77
C LEU A 835 21.89 9.53 -19.90
N PRO A 836 22.40 8.51 -20.60
CA PRO A 836 21.58 7.69 -21.48
C PRO A 836 20.47 6.95 -20.72
N LEU A 837 19.33 6.76 -21.39
CA LEU A 837 18.18 6.02 -20.88
C LEU A 837 17.98 4.72 -21.66
N LEU A 838 18.03 3.58 -20.98
CA LEU A 838 17.75 2.26 -21.55
C LEU A 838 16.31 1.87 -21.26
N ILE A 839 15.58 1.45 -22.29
CA ILE A 839 14.19 1.01 -22.21
C ILE A 839 14.12 -0.48 -22.56
N GLY A 840 13.54 -1.30 -21.68
CA GLY A 840 13.35 -2.73 -21.90
C GLY A 840 12.09 -3.29 -21.23
N GLY A 841 11.78 -4.54 -21.53
CA GLY A 841 10.60 -5.27 -21.03
C GLY A 841 9.57 -5.59 -22.13
N ALA A 842 8.62 -6.49 -21.84
CA ALA A 842 7.84 -7.17 -22.87
C ALA A 842 6.91 -6.26 -23.69
N THR A 843 6.35 -5.19 -23.10
CA THR A 843 5.51 -4.22 -23.80
C THR A 843 6.30 -3.16 -24.55
N THR A 844 7.59 -3.04 -24.27
CA THR A 844 8.43 -2.05 -24.93
C THR A 844 8.78 -2.50 -26.35
N SER A 845 8.93 -1.54 -27.25
CA SER A 845 9.30 -1.82 -28.62
C SER A 845 10.06 -0.64 -29.22
N LYS A 846 10.89 -0.93 -30.22
CA LYS A 846 11.60 0.09 -31.00
C LYS A 846 10.67 1.20 -31.51
N ALA A 847 9.47 0.85 -31.96
CA ALA A 847 8.51 1.81 -32.47
C ALA A 847 7.92 2.70 -31.36
N HIS A 848 7.53 2.12 -30.22
CA HIS A 848 7.01 2.87 -29.09
C HIS A 848 8.06 3.84 -28.53
N THR A 849 9.27 3.34 -28.27
CA THR A 849 10.37 4.16 -27.74
C THR A 849 10.68 5.34 -28.67
N ALA A 850 10.77 5.11 -29.98
CA ALA A 850 11.04 6.15 -30.97
C ALA A 850 9.91 7.20 -31.07
N VAL A 851 8.64 6.81 -30.90
CA VAL A 851 7.50 7.73 -31.11
C VAL A 851 7.12 8.48 -29.84
N LYS A 852 7.14 7.82 -28.68
CA LYS A 852 6.55 8.34 -27.43
C LYS A 852 7.55 8.63 -26.32
N ILE A 853 8.72 7.99 -26.28
CA ILE A 853 9.69 8.17 -25.17
C ILE A 853 10.83 9.09 -25.61
N GLU A 854 11.55 8.75 -26.68
CA GLU A 854 12.76 9.47 -27.14
C GLU A 854 12.49 10.94 -27.47
N GLN A 855 11.29 11.29 -27.92
CA GLN A 855 10.90 12.69 -28.19
C GLN A 855 10.72 13.55 -26.93
N ASN A 856 10.70 12.95 -25.73
CA ASN A 856 10.53 13.67 -24.46
C ASN A 856 11.84 13.86 -23.69
N TYR A 857 12.99 13.39 -24.22
CA TYR A 857 14.29 13.51 -23.57
C TYR A 857 15.40 13.74 -24.59
N SER A 858 16.24 14.76 -24.34
CA SER A 858 17.24 15.26 -25.30
C SER A 858 18.50 14.38 -25.44
N GLU A 859 18.75 13.50 -24.48
CA GLU A 859 19.92 12.60 -24.47
C GLU A 859 19.56 11.20 -24.99
N PRO A 860 20.55 10.32 -25.29
CA PRO A 860 20.28 9.05 -25.96
C PRO A 860 19.28 8.15 -25.21
N VAL A 861 18.17 7.83 -25.87
CA VAL A 861 17.19 6.83 -25.41
C VAL A 861 17.30 5.58 -26.28
N VAL A 862 17.61 4.43 -25.68
CA VAL A 862 17.89 3.19 -26.44
C VAL A 862 17.00 2.05 -25.97
N TYR A 863 16.24 1.49 -26.91
CA TYR A 863 15.47 0.27 -26.73
C TYR A 863 16.41 -0.94 -26.84
N VAL A 864 16.40 -1.80 -25.81
CA VAL A 864 17.21 -3.00 -25.74
C VAL A 864 16.29 -4.22 -25.74
N SER A 865 16.46 -5.10 -26.72
CA SER A 865 15.53 -6.22 -26.94
C SER A 865 15.76 -7.44 -26.04
N ASN A 866 16.97 -7.63 -25.50
CA ASN A 866 17.34 -8.77 -24.65
C ASN A 866 18.64 -8.49 -23.87
N ALA A 867 18.98 -9.34 -22.90
CA ALA A 867 20.10 -9.11 -21.98
C ALA A 867 21.46 -9.24 -22.67
N SER A 868 21.60 -10.19 -23.60
CA SER A 868 22.83 -10.37 -24.39
C SER A 868 23.24 -9.10 -25.17
N ARG A 869 22.27 -8.29 -25.63
CA ARG A 869 22.55 -7.01 -26.31
C ARG A 869 22.78 -5.84 -25.36
N ALA A 870 22.30 -5.91 -24.12
CA ALA A 870 22.44 -4.83 -23.14
C ALA A 870 23.91 -4.48 -22.88
N VAL A 871 24.80 -5.48 -22.85
CA VAL A 871 26.25 -5.30 -22.66
C VAL A 871 26.86 -4.45 -23.77
N GLY A 872 26.64 -4.83 -25.04
CA GLY A 872 27.20 -4.12 -26.18
C GLY A 872 26.65 -2.69 -26.32
N VAL A 873 25.39 -2.47 -25.94
CA VAL A 873 24.77 -1.14 -25.89
C VAL A 873 25.40 -0.29 -24.79
N ALA A 874 25.50 -0.80 -23.56
CA ALA A 874 26.10 -0.08 -22.44
C ALA A 874 27.58 0.28 -22.72
N GLN A 875 28.37 -0.67 -23.22
CA GLN A 875 29.77 -0.41 -23.61
C GLN A 875 29.88 0.64 -24.71
N SER A 876 29.00 0.61 -25.71
CA SER A 876 28.99 1.61 -26.79
C SER A 876 28.60 3.00 -26.29
N LEU A 877 27.65 3.09 -25.34
CA LEU A 877 27.17 4.36 -24.78
C LEU A 877 28.17 5.01 -23.82
N LEU A 878 29.01 4.22 -23.15
CA LEU A 878 30.05 4.71 -22.24
C LEU A 878 31.40 4.94 -22.92
N SER A 879 31.65 4.31 -24.08
CA SER A 879 32.86 4.54 -24.87
C SER A 879 32.85 5.90 -25.57
N PRO A 880 33.82 6.81 -25.30
CA PRO A 880 33.90 8.10 -25.99
C PRO A 880 34.08 7.97 -27.51
N GLU A 881 34.70 6.88 -27.98
CA GLU A 881 34.96 6.62 -29.40
C GLU A 881 33.73 6.04 -30.12
N LEU A 882 33.01 5.11 -29.48
CA LEU A 882 31.88 4.41 -30.11
C LEU A 882 30.55 5.17 -29.97
N LYS A 883 30.37 5.94 -28.89
CA LYS A 883 29.11 6.64 -28.57
C LYS A 883 28.60 7.52 -29.73
N PRO A 884 29.39 8.40 -30.37
CA PRO A 884 28.87 9.32 -31.38
C PRO A 884 28.31 8.58 -32.61
N ALA A 885 29.04 7.57 -33.10
CA ALA A 885 28.62 6.78 -34.25
C ALA A 885 27.42 5.88 -33.91
N PHE A 886 27.38 5.35 -32.68
CA PHE A 886 26.28 4.53 -32.19
C PHE A 886 24.98 5.33 -32.07
N VAL A 887 25.00 6.50 -31.40
CA VAL A 887 23.84 7.37 -31.22
C VAL A 887 23.29 7.83 -32.57
N ALA A 888 24.14 8.33 -33.48
CA ALA A 888 23.71 8.76 -34.81
C ALA A 888 23.04 7.64 -35.62
N ARG A 889 23.45 6.39 -35.43
CA ARG A 889 22.79 5.23 -36.05
C ARG A 889 21.42 4.98 -35.43
N ILE A 890 21.30 5.03 -34.11
CA ILE A 890 20.02 4.83 -33.41
C ILE A 890 19.02 5.94 -33.76
N ASP A 891 19.45 7.20 -33.76
CA ASP A 891 18.59 8.35 -34.12
C ASP A 891 18.00 8.17 -35.52
N LYS A 892 18.84 7.78 -36.49
CA LYS A 892 18.39 7.50 -37.86
C LYS A 892 17.45 6.30 -37.92
N GLU A 893 17.72 5.26 -37.14
CA GLU A 893 16.85 4.09 -37.05
C GLU A 893 15.48 4.44 -36.45
N TYR A 894 15.42 5.37 -35.49
CA TYR A 894 14.20 5.86 -34.87
C TYR A 894 13.45 6.86 -35.75
N GLU A 895 14.16 7.71 -36.49
CA GLU A 895 13.57 8.57 -37.52
C GLU A 895 12.87 7.70 -38.58
N ILE A 896 13.53 6.65 -39.07
CA ILE A 896 12.91 5.69 -40.02
C ILE A 896 11.70 5.00 -39.38
N ALA A 897 11.79 4.58 -38.12
CA ALA A 897 10.68 3.92 -37.43
C ALA A 897 9.47 4.86 -37.24
N ARG A 898 9.71 6.14 -36.87
CA ARG A 898 8.69 7.20 -36.80
C ARG A 898 8.06 7.47 -38.16
N ASP A 899 8.87 7.63 -39.20
CA ASP A 899 8.41 7.85 -40.57
C ASP A 899 7.55 6.69 -41.06
N GLN A 900 7.97 5.46 -40.82
CA GLN A 900 7.19 4.27 -41.16
C GLN A 900 5.88 4.21 -40.37
N HIS A 901 5.89 4.60 -39.08
CA HIS A 901 4.69 4.66 -38.26
C HIS A 901 3.73 5.76 -38.76
N ALA A 902 4.21 6.97 -39.04
CA ALA A 902 3.41 8.07 -39.56
C ALA A 902 2.85 7.78 -40.98
N ARG A 903 3.58 6.99 -41.79
CA ARG A 903 3.12 6.55 -43.13
C ARG A 903 2.20 5.33 -43.08
N LYS A 904 2.02 4.66 -41.93
CA LYS A 904 1.03 3.58 -41.78
C LYS A 904 -0.37 4.21 -41.83
N GLN A 905 -0.89 4.41 -43.03
CA GLN A 905 -2.31 4.61 -43.21
C GLN A 905 -3.04 3.33 -42.77
N PRO A 906 -4.16 3.44 -42.03
CA PRO A 906 -4.98 2.29 -41.68
C PRO A 906 -5.29 1.49 -42.95
N ARG A 907 -4.93 0.20 -42.97
CA ARG A 907 -5.17 -0.70 -44.12
C ARG A 907 -6.65 -0.78 -44.53
N SER A 908 -7.53 -0.42 -43.61
CA SER A 908 -8.98 -0.34 -43.70
C SER A 908 -9.44 0.97 -43.08
N LYS A 909 -10.35 1.69 -43.73
CA LYS A 909 -10.86 2.98 -43.26
C LYS A 909 -11.50 2.83 -41.86
N PRO A 910 -11.30 3.76 -40.91
CA PRO A 910 -12.03 3.72 -39.66
C PRO A 910 -13.53 4.00 -39.88
N VAL A 911 -14.38 3.40 -39.06
CA VAL A 911 -15.85 3.56 -39.09
C VAL A 911 -16.36 4.02 -37.73
N SER A 912 -17.45 4.79 -37.71
CA SER A 912 -18.11 5.19 -36.46
C SER A 912 -18.59 3.97 -35.66
N LEU A 913 -18.71 4.10 -34.34
CA LEU A 913 -19.21 3.06 -33.45
C LEU A 913 -20.59 2.57 -33.87
N ALA A 914 -21.49 3.47 -34.27
CA ALA A 914 -22.82 3.10 -34.76
C ALA A 914 -22.76 2.21 -36.01
N HIS A 915 -21.85 2.51 -36.95
CA HIS A 915 -21.61 1.68 -38.13
C HIS A 915 -21.02 0.32 -37.74
N ALA A 916 -20.05 0.28 -36.83
CA ALA A 916 -19.47 -0.97 -36.35
C ALA A 916 -20.52 -1.85 -35.63
N ARG A 917 -21.38 -1.26 -34.79
CA ARG A 917 -22.51 -1.94 -34.13
C ARG A 917 -23.53 -2.47 -35.13
N ALA A 918 -23.79 -1.75 -36.23
CA ALA A 918 -24.65 -2.23 -37.31
C ALA A 918 -24.06 -3.44 -38.05
N ASN A 919 -22.72 -3.54 -38.12
CA ASN A 919 -21.99 -4.69 -38.68
C ASN A 919 -21.48 -5.66 -37.60
N ARG A 920 -22.20 -5.81 -36.47
CA ARG A 920 -21.87 -6.79 -35.43
C ARG A 920 -21.91 -8.23 -35.95
N HIS A 921 -21.23 -9.16 -35.27
CA HIS A 921 -21.33 -10.58 -35.62
C HIS A 921 -22.76 -11.07 -35.38
N GLN A 922 -23.40 -11.60 -36.42
CA GLN A 922 -24.78 -12.10 -36.35
C GLN A 922 -24.77 -13.61 -36.20
N LEU A 923 -25.00 -14.08 -34.98
CA LEU A 923 -25.15 -15.51 -34.66
C LEU A 923 -26.62 -15.92 -34.73
N ASP A 924 -26.88 -17.16 -35.14
CA ASP A 924 -28.23 -17.74 -35.15
C ASP A 924 -28.64 -18.20 -33.75
N TRP A 925 -29.17 -17.26 -32.96
CA TRP A 925 -29.71 -17.54 -31.63
C TRP A 925 -31.03 -18.32 -31.63
N VAL A 926 -31.72 -18.42 -32.78
CA VAL A 926 -32.97 -19.19 -32.86
C VAL A 926 -32.67 -20.68 -32.88
N GLY A 927 -31.73 -21.09 -33.74
CA GLY A 927 -31.27 -22.46 -33.90
C GLY A 927 -30.25 -22.93 -32.85
N TYR A 928 -29.67 -22.00 -32.08
CA TYR A 928 -28.73 -22.31 -31.01
C TYR A 928 -29.38 -22.29 -29.63
N GLU A 929 -28.99 -23.23 -28.78
CA GLU A 929 -29.34 -23.28 -27.36
C GLU A 929 -28.03 -23.19 -26.57
N PRO A 930 -27.75 -22.04 -25.91
CA PRO A 930 -26.54 -21.90 -25.14
C PRO A 930 -26.45 -22.97 -24.03
N PRO A 931 -25.29 -23.62 -23.86
CA PRO A 931 -25.16 -24.68 -22.86
C PRO A 931 -25.26 -24.09 -21.46
N ALA A 932 -26.20 -24.59 -20.66
CA ALA A 932 -26.23 -24.29 -19.23
C ALA A 932 -25.08 -25.02 -18.50
N PRO A 933 -24.33 -24.35 -17.61
CA PRO A 933 -23.36 -25.00 -16.76
C PRO A 933 -23.99 -26.11 -15.92
N ARG A 934 -23.22 -27.18 -15.69
CA ARG A 934 -23.62 -28.23 -14.73
C ARG A 934 -23.49 -27.73 -13.29
N GLU A 935 -22.49 -26.88 -13.07
CA GLU A 935 -22.17 -26.32 -11.78
C GLU A 935 -22.06 -24.79 -11.93
N PRO A 936 -23.20 -24.08 -11.96
CA PRO A 936 -23.21 -22.63 -11.99
C PRO A 936 -22.75 -22.05 -10.65
N GLY A 937 -22.21 -20.83 -10.68
CA GLY A 937 -21.62 -20.16 -9.53
C GLY A 937 -20.11 -20.30 -9.46
N VAL A 938 -19.55 -19.97 -8.30
CA VAL A 938 -18.10 -19.87 -8.06
C VAL A 938 -17.56 -21.16 -7.45
N GLN A 939 -16.41 -21.61 -7.95
CA GLN A 939 -15.68 -22.80 -7.53
C GLN A 939 -14.21 -22.42 -7.30
N THR A 940 -13.68 -22.85 -6.16
CA THR A 940 -12.29 -22.61 -5.77
C THR A 940 -11.48 -23.91 -5.86
N PHE A 941 -10.22 -23.75 -6.24
CA PHE A 941 -9.23 -24.81 -6.40
C PHE A 941 -7.99 -24.37 -5.63
N GLU A 942 -7.92 -24.69 -4.35
CA GLU A 942 -6.75 -24.37 -3.55
C GLU A 942 -5.80 -25.57 -3.52
N ASN A 943 -4.51 -25.29 -3.36
CA ASN A 943 -3.48 -26.32 -3.18
C ASN A 943 -3.49 -27.40 -4.25
N VAL A 944 -3.75 -27.00 -5.51
CA VAL A 944 -3.70 -27.96 -6.61
C VAL A 944 -2.28 -28.50 -6.70
N PRO A 945 -2.08 -29.83 -6.54
CA PRO A 945 -0.74 -30.39 -6.50
C PRO A 945 0.03 -30.07 -7.78
N ILE A 946 1.33 -29.79 -7.65
CA ILE A 946 2.21 -29.54 -8.80
C ILE A 946 2.19 -30.75 -9.73
N SER A 947 2.05 -31.97 -9.18
CA SER A 947 1.90 -33.20 -9.97
C SER A 947 0.67 -33.20 -10.89
N VAL A 948 -0.40 -32.47 -10.56
CA VAL A 948 -1.59 -32.32 -11.40
C VAL A 948 -1.35 -31.29 -12.52
N LEU A 949 -0.64 -30.21 -12.23
CA LEU A 949 -0.40 -29.11 -13.18
C LEU A 949 0.75 -29.39 -14.13
N ARG A 950 1.78 -30.11 -13.68
CA ARG A 950 3.01 -30.40 -14.44
C ARG A 950 2.78 -30.96 -15.85
N PRO A 951 1.80 -31.86 -16.12
CA PRO A 951 1.51 -32.34 -17.47
C PRO A 951 1.00 -31.27 -18.46
N TYR A 952 0.46 -30.16 -17.93
CA TYR A 952 -0.11 -29.05 -18.72
C TYR A 952 0.91 -27.95 -19.03
N ILE A 953 2.14 -28.05 -18.50
CA ILE A 953 3.18 -27.05 -18.74
C ILE A 953 3.57 -27.06 -20.22
N ASP A 954 3.42 -25.91 -20.89
CA ASP A 954 4.20 -25.58 -22.08
C ASP A 954 5.59 -25.08 -21.65
N TRP A 955 6.59 -25.92 -21.89
CA TRP A 955 7.99 -25.61 -21.57
C TRP A 955 8.63 -24.66 -22.59
N THR A 956 7.98 -24.38 -23.72
CA THR A 956 8.55 -23.51 -24.76
C THR A 956 8.87 -22.12 -24.22
N PRO A 957 7.97 -21.40 -23.51
CA PRO A 957 8.30 -20.09 -22.99
C PRO A 957 9.26 -20.14 -21.79
N PHE A 958 9.34 -21.26 -21.05
CA PHE A 958 10.37 -21.46 -20.02
C PHE A 958 11.78 -21.36 -20.63
N PHE A 959 12.03 -22.07 -21.73
CA PHE A 959 13.32 -21.97 -22.42
C PHE A 959 13.57 -20.58 -23.01
N LEU A 960 12.53 -19.91 -23.53
CA LEU A 960 12.66 -18.54 -24.04
C LEU A 960 13.06 -17.55 -22.93
N SER A 961 12.53 -17.67 -21.71
CA SER A 961 12.93 -16.86 -20.56
C SER A 961 14.41 -17.02 -20.21
N TRP A 962 15.01 -18.18 -20.54
CA TRP A 962 16.43 -18.47 -20.36
C TRP A 962 17.29 -18.20 -21.62
N GLU A 963 16.76 -17.46 -22.60
CA GLU A 963 17.36 -17.18 -23.92
C GLU A 963 17.72 -18.45 -24.73
N LEU A 964 17.05 -19.58 -24.47
CA LEU A 964 17.19 -20.83 -25.22
C LEU A 964 16.11 -20.92 -26.31
N ALA A 965 16.48 -20.60 -27.55
CA ALA A 965 15.56 -20.60 -28.68
C ALA A 965 15.27 -22.03 -29.18
N GLY A 966 14.00 -22.42 -29.19
CA GLY A 966 13.56 -23.71 -29.73
C GLY A 966 12.22 -24.13 -29.14
N LYS A 967 11.45 -24.95 -29.88
CA LYS A 967 10.18 -25.49 -29.37
C LYS A 967 10.43 -26.77 -28.57
N PHE A 968 9.84 -26.91 -27.39
CA PHE A 968 9.85 -28.17 -26.64
C PHE A 968 8.97 -29.24 -27.32
N PRO A 969 9.29 -30.56 -27.24
CA PRO A 969 10.52 -31.14 -26.68
C PRO A 969 11.71 -31.14 -27.68
N ARG A 970 11.53 -30.67 -28.92
CA ARG A 970 12.60 -30.69 -29.95
C ARG A 970 13.88 -29.99 -29.52
N ILE A 971 13.78 -28.94 -28.69
CA ILE A 971 14.94 -28.23 -28.15
C ILE A 971 15.89 -29.14 -27.34
N LEU A 972 15.38 -30.22 -26.72
CA LEU A 972 16.21 -31.17 -25.96
C LEU A 972 17.14 -31.98 -26.87
N GLU A 973 16.78 -32.15 -28.14
CA GLU A 973 17.55 -32.88 -29.15
C GLU A 973 18.35 -31.92 -30.05
N ASP A 974 18.35 -30.62 -29.77
CA ASP A 974 19.08 -29.63 -30.56
C ASP A 974 20.60 -29.88 -30.48
N GLU A 975 21.28 -29.85 -31.63
CA GLU A 975 22.70 -30.18 -31.72
C GLU A 975 23.61 -29.21 -30.94
N VAL A 976 23.16 -27.97 -30.70
CA VAL A 976 23.95 -26.92 -30.06
C VAL A 976 23.49 -26.71 -28.63
N VAL A 977 22.18 -26.62 -28.39
CA VAL A 977 21.63 -26.25 -27.08
C VAL A 977 21.00 -27.43 -26.32
N GLY A 978 20.86 -28.60 -26.94
CA GLY A 978 20.08 -29.71 -26.40
C GLY A 978 20.61 -30.30 -25.10
N GLU A 979 21.92 -30.40 -24.93
CA GLU A 979 22.52 -30.88 -23.69
C GLU A 979 22.18 -29.96 -22.50
N GLU A 980 22.27 -28.65 -22.70
CA GLU A 980 22.02 -27.66 -21.65
C GLU A 980 20.53 -27.40 -21.44
N ALA A 981 19.72 -27.47 -22.50
CA ALA A 981 18.27 -27.51 -22.39
C ALA A 981 17.82 -28.73 -21.56
N THR A 982 18.46 -29.88 -21.74
CA THR A 982 18.19 -31.09 -20.95
C THR A 982 18.58 -30.92 -19.49
N ARG A 983 19.73 -30.29 -19.19
CA ARG A 983 20.13 -30.01 -17.80
C ARG A 983 19.24 -28.98 -17.11
N LEU A 984 18.94 -27.86 -17.77
CA LEU A 984 18.04 -26.84 -17.22
C LEU A 984 16.63 -27.42 -16.99
N TYR A 985 16.16 -28.25 -17.93
CA TYR A 985 14.92 -29.00 -17.74
C TYR A 985 14.99 -29.91 -16.50
N ALA A 986 16.09 -30.63 -16.31
CA ALA A 986 16.28 -31.47 -15.13
C ALA A 986 16.30 -30.64 -13.83
N ASP A 987 17.01 -29.50 -13.78
CA ASP A 987 17.04 -28.59 -12.64
C ASP A 987 15.65 -28.05 -12.31
N ALA A 988 14.89 -27.60 -13.32
CA ALA A 988 13.52 -27.12 -13.15
C ALA A 988 12.58 -28.22 -12.62
N ASN A 989 12.72 -29.45 -13.13
CA ASN A 989 11.93 -30.58 -12.67
C ASN A 989 12.32 -31.01 -11.25
N ALA A 990 13.62 -30.96 -10.90
CA ALA A 990 14.08 -31.21 -9.53
C ALA A 990 13.56 -30.16 -8.55
N MET A 991 13.52 -28.89 -8.97
CA MET A 991 12.89 -27.83 -8.17
C MET A 991 11.39 -28.08 -8.02
N LEU A 992 10.65 -28.42 -9.08
CA LEU A 992 9.24 -28.82 -8.98
C LEU A 992 9.04 -30.00 -8.03
N ASP A 993 9.92 -31.01 -8.08
CA ASP A 993 9.87 -32.17 -7.18
C ASP A 993 10.12 -31.75 -5.72
N GLN A 994 11.03 -30.80 -5.50
CA GLN A 994 11.29 -30.23 -4.17
C GLN A 994 10.08 -29.45 -3.67
N LEU A 995 9.54 -28.53 -4.48
CA LEU A 995 8.37 -27.70 -4.13
C LEU A 995 7.14 -28.55 -3.84
N GLU A 996 6.92 -29.64 -4.58
CA GLU A 996 5.83 -30.59 -4.32
C GLU A 996 6.04 -31.32 -2.99
N LYS A 997 7.30 -31.64 -2.66
CA LYS A 997 7.65 -32.40 -1.45
C LYS A 997 7.59 -31.54 -0.18
N ASP A 998 8.08 -30.32 -0.24
CA ASP A 998 8.12 -29.40 0.91
C ASP A 998 6.92 -28.46 0.97
N GLN A 999 6.10 -28.42 -0.09
CA GLN A 999 4.91 -27.57 -0.23
C GLN A 999 5.20 -26.09 0.02
N SER A 1000 6.43 -25.65 -0.28
CA SER A 1000 6.87 -24.27 -0.08
C SER A 1000 6.24 -23.28 -1.08
N VAL A 1001 5.66 -23.78 -2.18
CA VAL A 1001 4.86 -22.99 -3.13
C VAL A 1001 3.46 -23.57 -3.29
N ARG A 1002 2.47 -22.71 -3.16
CA ARG A 1002 1.05 -23.04 -3.32
C ARG A 1002 0.51 -22.57 -4.67
N CYS A 1003 -0.14 -23.50 -5.40
CA CYS A 1003 -0.91 -23.19 -6.61
C CYS A 1003 -2.40 -23.06 -6.25
N ALA A 1004 -3.00 -21.91 -6.55
CA ALA A 1004 -4.41 -21.64 -6.26
C ALA A 1004 -5.15 -21.07 -7.47
N GLY A 1005 -6.44 -21.40 -7.60
CA GLY A 1005 -7.27 -21.06 -8.74
C GLY A 1005 -8.73 -20.90 -8.37
N ILE A 1006 -9.44 -20.09 -9.13
CA ILE A 1006 -10.87 -19.86 -8.96
C ILE A 1006 -11.53 -19.70 -10.33
N VAL A 1007 -12.73 -20.24 -10.46
CA VAL A 1007 -13.61 -20.03 -11.61
C VAL A 1007 -15.02 -19.69 -11.13
N GLY A 1008 -15.73 -18.91 -11.91
CA GLY A 1008 -17.17 -18.71 -11.73
C GLY A 1008 -17.89 -18.78 -13.06
N LEU A 1009 -19.09 -19.38 -13.07
CA LEU A 1009 -19.96 -19.51 -14.23
C LEU A 1009 -21.31 -18.86 -13.92
N PHE A 1010 -21.67 -17.80 -14.65
CA PHE A 1010 -22.79 -16.94 -14.28
C PHE A 1010 -23.82 -16.79 -15.40
N PRO A 1011 -25.12 -16.70 -15.08
CA PRO A 1011 -26.13 -16.36 -16.06
C PRO A 1011 -25.82 -14.97 -16.61
N ALA A 1012 -25.81 -14.83 -17.93
CA ALA A 1012 -25.48 -13.56 -18.57
C ALA A 1012 -26.20 -13.35 -19.91
N ASN A 1013 -26.39 -12.08 -20.29
CA ASN A 1013 -26.88 -11.72 -21.61
C ASN A 1013 -26.18 -10.46 -22.11
N ALA A 1014 -25.97 -10.38 -23.43
CA ALA A 1014 -25.39 -9.21 -24.04
C ALA A 1014 -26.40 -8.05 -24.13
N VAL A 1015 -25.94 -6.85 -23.79
CA VAL A 1015 -26.64 -5.57 -23.94
C VAL A 1015 -25.67 -4.58 -24.60
N GLY A 1016 -25.89 -4.33 -25.90
CA GLY A 1016 -24.95 -3.53 -26.70
C GLY A 1016 -23.59 -4.22 -26.84
N ASP A 1017 -22.52 -3.53 -26.43
CA ASP A 1017 -21.15 -4.06 -26.40
C ASP A 1017 -20.72 -4.48 -24.98
N SER A 1018 -21.69 -4.67 -24.09
CA SER A 1018 -21.51 -5.09 -22.72
C SER A 1018 -22.26 -6.38 -22.44
N ILE A 1019 -21.89 -7.06 -21.36
CA ILE A 1019 -22.53 -8.28 -20.89
C ILE A 1019 -23.09 -8.01 -19.50
N GLU A 1020 -24.41 -8.10 -19.35
CA GLU A 1020 -25.05 -8.10 -18.04
C GLU A 1020 -24.90 -9.50 -17.44
N VAL A 1021 -24.23 -9.57 -16.30
CA VAL A 1021 -24.13 -10.76 -15.46
C VAL A 1021 -25.21 -10.67 -14.39
N TYR A 1022 -26.00 -11.71 -14.21
CA TYR A 1022 -27.12 -11.74 -13.29
C TYR A 1022 -26.78 -12.46 -11.99
N THR A 1023 -27.53 -12.17 -10.94
CA THR A 1023 -27.38 -12.82 -9.63
C THR A 1023 -27.76 -14.30 -9.68
N ASP A 1024 -28.75 -14.64 -10.50
CA ASP A 1024 -29.27 -15.99 -10.68
C ASP A 1024 -29.96 -16.19 -12.04
N GLU A 1025 -30.50 -17.39 -12.25
CA GLU A 1025 -31.18 -17.77 -13.50
C GLU A 1025 -32.49 -17.03 -13.75
N SER A 1026 -33.06 -16.33 -12.76
CA SER A 1026 -34.24 -15.49 -12.96
C SER A 1026 -33.95 -14.30 -13.87
N ARG A 1027 -32.68 -13.85 -13.94
CA ARG A 1027 -32.20 -12.72 -14.75
C ARG A 1027 -32.96 -11.42 -14.49
N THR A 1028 -33.47 -11.27 -13.27
CA THR A 1028 -34.23 -10.10 -12.84
C THR A 1028 -33.33 -9.01 -12.28
N GLU A 1029 -32.22 -9.38 -11.66
CA GLU A 1029 -31.26 -8.48 -11.04
C GLU A 1029 -29.87 -8.62 -11.68
N VAL A 1030 -29.33 -7.50 -12.16
CA VAL A 1030 -27.99 -7.44 -12.75
C VAL A 1030 -26.99 -7.34 -11.61
N LYS A 1031 -26.13 -8.36 -11.48
CA LYS A 1031 -25.03 -8.42 -10.52
C LYS A 1031 -23.86 -7.52 -10.94
N LYS A 1032 -23.47 -7.58 -12.21
CA LYS A 1032 -22.34 -6.80 -12.75
C LYS A 1032 -22.51 -6.59 -14.24
N VAL A 1033 -21.95 -5.51 -14.77
CA VAL A 1033 -21.87 -5.27 -16.22
C VAL A 1033 -20.41 -5.36 -16.63
N LEU A 1034 -20.13 -6.23 -17.59
CA LEU A 1034 -18.80 -6.43 -18.17
C LEU A 1034 -18.71 -5.64 -19.46
N HIS A 1035 -17.62 -4.90 -19.65
CA HIS A 1035 -17.51 -3.96 -20.74
C HIS A 1035 -16.47 -4.41 -21.74
N HIS A 1036 -16.92 -4.63 -22.97
CA HIS A 1036 -16.04 -4.98 -24.08
C HIS A 1036 -15.98 -3.85 -25.10
N LEU A 1037 -14.90 -3.89 -25.89
CA LEU A 1037 -14.65 -3.00 -27.00
C LEU A 1037 -14.93 -3.72 -28.32
N ARG A 1038 -15.27 -2.94 -29.33
CA ARG A 1038 -15.61 -3.38 -30.69
C ARG A 1038 -14.59 -2.86 -31.68
N GLN A 1039 -14.21 -3.69 -32.64
CA GLN A 1039 -13.38 -3.28 -33.77
C GLN A 1039 -14.05 -2.12 -34.54
N GLN A 1040 -13.32 -1.03 -34.83
CA GLN A 1040 -13.82 0.12 -35.60
C GLN A 1040 -13.10 0.31 -36.95
N SER A 1041 -12.66 -0.77 -37.57
CA SER A 1041 -12.20 -0.77 -38.97
C SER A 1041 -13.32 -1.18 -39.93
N GLU A 1042 -13.39 -0.59 -41.11
CA GLU A 1042 -14.29 -1.02 -42.19
C GLU A 1042 -13.97 -2.47 -42.58
N LYS A 1043 -14.95 -3.36 -42.44
CA LYS A 1043 -14.83 -4.78 -42.80
C LYS A 1043 -15.72 -5.07 -44.00
N GLN A 1044 -15.21 -5.85 -44.96
CA GLN A 1044 -16.00 -6.36 -46.08
C GLN A 1044 -16.12 -7.87 -45.97
N GLY A 1045 -17.35 -8.39 -45.90
CA GLY A 1045 -17.61 -9.83 -45.77
C GLY A 1045 -17.27 -10.44 -44.41
N PHE A 1046 -16.79 -9.63 -43.46
CA PHE A 1046 -16.54 -10.01 -42.08
C PHE A 1046 -17.23 -9.01 -41.14
N PRO A 1047 -17.65 -9.45 -39.94
CA PRO A 1047 -18.21 -8.56 -38.94
C PRO A 1047 -17.14 -7.75 -38.22
N ASN A 1048 -17.57 -6.68 -37.56
CA ASN A 1048 -16.80 -5.92 -36.59
C ASN A 1048 -16.92 -6.60 -35.22
N TYR A 1049 -15.99 -7.50 -34.91
CA TYR A 1049 -16.09 -8.34 -33.71
C TYR A 1049 -16.05 -7.53 -32.42
N CYS A 1050 -16.88 -7.94 -31.46
CA CYS A 1050 -16.85 -7.58 -30.04
C CYS A 1050 -17.05 -8.87 -29.23
N LEU A 1051 -16.37 -9.02 -28.08
CA LEU A 1051 -16.51 -10.24 -27.26
C LEU A 1051 -17.96 -10.45 -26.78
N ALA A 1052 -18.69 -9.36 -26.53
CA ALA A 1052 -20.11 -9.40 -26.17
C ALA A 1052 -20.99 -10.06 -27.24
N ASP A 1053 -20.55 -10.10 -28.51
CA ASP A 1053 -21.34 -10.73 -29.59
C ASP A 1053 -21.47 -12.25 -29.41
N TYR A 1054 -20.59 -12.89 -28.63
CA TYR A 1054 -20.61 -14.34 -28.39
C TYR A 1054 -21.49 -14.78 -27.22
N VAL A 1055 -22.26 -13.86 -26.63
CA VAL A 1055 -23.25 -14.16 -25.58
C VAL A 1055 -24.63 -13.71 -26.08
N ALA A 1056 -25.66 -14.54 -25.85
CA ALA A 1056 -26.98 -14.30 -26.39
C ALA A 1056 -27.52 -12.93 -25.96
N PRO A 1057 -27.98 -12.08 -26.90
CA PRO A 1057 -28.48 -10.76 -26.59
C PRO A 1057 -29.78 -10.87 -25.80
N LYS A 1058 -30.01 -9.96 -24.86
CA LYS A 1058 -31.21 -9.94 -24.00
C LYS A 1058 -32.52 -9.97 -24.79
N GLU A 1059 -32.55 -9.32 -25.95
CA GLU A 1059 -33.69 -9.28 -26.88
C GLU A 1059 -34.03 -10.66 -27.49
N SER A 1060 -33.08 -11.60 -27.54
CA SER A 1060 -33.34 -12.96 -28.07
C SER A 1060 -34.18 -13.82 -27.13
N GLY A 1061 -34.27 -13.46 -25.85
CA GLY A 1061 -34.93 -14.26 -24.81
C GLY A 1061 -34.24 -15.58 -24.47
N LYS A 1062 -33.04 -15.85 -25.01
CA LYS A 1062 -32.28 -17.08 -24.75
C LYS A 1062 -31.44 -16.95 -23.46
N PRO A 1063 -31.47 -17.94 -22.56
CA PRO A 1063 -30.65 -17.92 -21.35
C PRO A 1063 -29.21 -18.35 -21.67
N ASP A 1064 -28.28 -17.40 -21.70
CA ASP A 1064 -26.84 -17.65 -21.93
C ASP A 1064 -26.00 -17.40 -20.67
N TRP A 1065 -24.72 -17.70 -20.72
CA TRP A 1065 -23.81 -17.76 -19.59
C TRP A 1065 -22.43 -17.23 -19.97
N ILE A 1066 -21.70 -16.74 -18.98
CA ILE A 1066 -20.31 -16.34 -19.10
C ILE A 1066 -19.53 -16.89 -17.91
N GLY A 1067 -18.26 -17.24 -18.13
CA GLY A 1067 -17.37 -17.58 -17.03
C GLY A 1067 -16.27 -16.55 -16.80
N ALA A 1068 -15.62 -16.63 -15.65
CA ALA A 1068 -14.39 -15.91 -15.35
C ALA A 1068 -13.48 -16.78 -14.49
N PHE A 1069 -12.17 -16.56 -14.55
CA PHE A 1069 -11.20 -17.26 -13.72
C PHE A 1069 -10.04 -16.37 -13.28
N ALA A 1070 -9.37 -16.78 -12.20
CA ALA A 1070 -8.05 -16.31 -11.81
C ALA A 1070 -7.24 -17.46 -11.20
N VAL A 1071 -5.95 -17.56 -11.52
CA VAL A 1071 -5.05 -18.61 -11.03
C VAL A 1071 -3.67 -18.04 -10.75
N THR A 1072 -2.95 -18.65 -9.81
CA THR A 1072 -1.54 -18.39 -9.53
C THR A 1072 -0.80 -19.68 -9.25
N GLY A 1073 0.46 -19.74 -9.69
CA GLY A 1073 1.37 -20.85 -9.45
C GLY A 1073 2.50 -20.52 -8.47
N GLY A 1074 2.46 -19.37 -7.79
CA GLY A 1074 3.62 -18.78 -7.11
C GLY A 1074 3.35 -18.21 -5.71
N ILE A 1075 2.32 -18.63 -4.99
CA ILE A 1075 2.14 -18.17 -3.60
C ILE A 1075 3.26 -18.78 -2.75
N GLY A 1076 4.13 -17.93 -2.19
CA GLY A 1076 5.37 -18.34 -1.48
C GLY A 1076 6.66 -18.13 -2.29
N GLU A 1077 6.55 -17.89 -3.61
CA GLU A 1077 7.68 -17.69 -4.53
C GLU A 1077 8.62 -16.56 -4.08
N GLU A 1078 8.08 -15.39 -3.73
CA GLU A 1078 8.88 -14.20 -3.44
C GLU A 1078 9.80 -14.39 -2.22
N ALA A 1079 9.31 -15.07 -1.18
CA ALA A 1079 10.09 -15.36 0.01
C ALA A 1079 11.29 -16.25 -0.32
N ILE A 1080 11.07 -17.29 -1.14
CA ILE A 1080 12.10 -18.22 -1.59
C ILE A 1080 13.10 -17.48 -2.50
N ALA A 1081 12.62 -16.67 -3.44
CA ALA A 1081 13.48 -15.88 -4.32
C ALA A 1081 14.34 -14.87 -3.54
N LYS A 1082 13.78 -14.20 -2.51
CA LYS A 1082 14.53 -13.29 -1.63
C LYS A 1082 15.58 -14.03 -0.79
N ALA A 1083 15.26 -15.22 -0.27
CA ALA A 1083 16.22 -16.05 0.45
C ALA A 1083 17.40 -16.43 -0.45
N TYR A 1084 17.14 -16.89 -1.68
CA TYR A 1084 18.20 -17.16 -2.65
C TYR A 1084 19.02 -15.91 -2.99
N LYS A 1085 18.40 -14.74 -3.17
CA LYS A 1085 19.13 -13.47 -3.40
C LYS A 1085 20.02 -13.08 -2.21
N ALA A 1086 19.54 -13.23 -0.98
CA ALA A 1086 20.30 -12.94 0.24
C ALA A 1086 21.54 -13.85 0.36
N ASP A 1087 21.41 -15.11 -0.08
CA ASP A 1087 22.51 -16.08 -0.14
C ASP A 1087 23.39 -15.96 -1.40
N HIS A 1088 23.18 -14.91 -2.21
CA HIS A 1088 23.86 -14.67 -3.48
C HIS A 1088 23.66 -15.78 -4.55
N ASP A 1089 22.55 -16.52 -4.49
CA ASP A 1089 22.16 -17.55 -5.46
C ASP A 1089 21.15 -17.00 -6.50
N ASP A 1090 21.63 -16.12 -7.37
CA ASP A 1090 20.83 -15.53 -8.44
C ASP A 1090 20.21 -16.59 -9.39
N TYR A 1091 20.83 -17.78 -9.51
CA TYR A 1091 20.35 -18.83 -10.42
C TYR A 1091 19.05 -19.44 -9.90
N ASN A 1092 19.06 -19.89 -8.65
CA ASN A 1092 17.87 -20.48 -8.04
C ASN A 1092 16.80 -19.43 -7.78
N ALA A 1093 17.19 -18.17 -7.52
CA ALA A 1093 16.26 -17.05 -7.48
C ALA A 1093 15.52 -16.88 -8.82
N ILE A 1094 16.18 -16.91 -9.97
CA ILE A 1094 15.50 -16.79 -11.28
C ILE A 1094 14.72 -18.08 -11.63
N LEU A 1095 15.27 -19.24 -11.26
CA LEU A 1095 14.66 -20.55 -11.56
C LEU A 1095 13.30 -20.71 -10.87
N ILE A 1096 13.18 -20.33 -9.59
CA ILE A 1096 11.90 -20.42 -8.87
C ILE A 1096 10.82 -19.53 -9.51
N GLN A 1097 11.16 -18.30 -9.87
CA GLN A 1097 10.23 -17.38 -10.52
C GLN A 1097 9.77 -17.94 -11.88
N ALA A 1098 10.72 -18.38 -12.71
CA ALA A 1098 10.42 -18.94 -14.04
C ALA A 1098 9.59 -20.23 -13.98
N VAL A 1099 9.79 -21.06 -12.96
CA VAL A 1099 9.02 -22.28 -12.71
C VAL A 1099 7.59 -21.95 -12.24
N CYS A 1100 7.43 -21.01 -11.31
CA CYS A 1100 6.12 -20.58 -10.84
C CYS A 1100 5.27 -19.95 -11.96
N ASP A 1101 5.89 -19.18 -12.87
CA ASP A 1101 5.23 -18.67 -14.08
C ASP A 1101 4.66 -19.80 -14.95
N ARG A 1102 5.41 -20.91 -15.09
CA ARG A 1102 4.92 -22.08 -15.84
C ARG A 1102 3.77 -22.77 -15.15
N LEU A 1103 3.79 -22.85 -13.81
CA LEU A 1103 2.71 -23.41 -13.03
C LEU A 1103 1.43 -22.57 -13.16
N ALA A 1104 1.52 -21.24 -13.17
CA ALA A 1104 0.38 -20.37 -13.35
C ALA A 1104 -0.30 -20.57 -14.72
N GLU A 1105 0.47 -20.62 -15.81
CA GLU A 1105 -0.04 -20.88 -17.16
C GLU A 1105 -0.61 -22.29 -17.30
N ALA A 1106 0.06 -23.30 -16.73
CA ALA A 1106 -0.44 -24.67 -16.70
C ALA A 1106 -1.77 -24.79 -15.95
N PHE A 1107 -1.94 -24.03 -14.85
CA PHE A 1107 -3.19 -23.98 -14.11
C PHE A 1107 -4.30 -23.33 -14.94
N ALA A 1108 -4.02 -22.24 -15.67
CA ALA A 1108 -5.02 -21.64 -16.54
C ALA A 1108 -5.53 -22.63 -17.59
N GLU A 1109 -4.66 -23.44 -18.19
CA GLU A 1109 -5.04 -24.47 -19.16
C GLU A 1109 -5.82 -25.63 -18.51
N TYR A 1110 -5.33 -26.14 -17.37
CA TYR A 1110 -5.99 -27.21 -16.61
C TYR A 1110 -7.40 -26.80 -16.18
N LEU A 1111 -7.54 -25.62 -15.58
CA LEU A 1111 -8.82 -25.13 -15.09
C LEU A 1111 -9.79 -24.90 -16.26
N HIS A 1112 -9.31 -24.39 -17.38
CA HIS A 1112 -10.14 -24.24 -18.57
C HIS A 1112 -10.62 -25.61 -19.09
N GLU A 1113 -9.77 -26.63 -19.14
CA GLU A 1113 -10.21 -28.00 -19.47
C GLU A 1113 -11.28 -28.52 -18.49
N GLN A 1114 -11.09 -28.34 -17.18
CA GLN A 1114 -12.09 -28.75 -16.18
C GLN A 1114 -13.43 -28.04 -16.39
N VAL A 1115 -13.40 -26.75 -16.75
CA VAL A 1115 -14.62 -25.99 -17.08
C VAL A 1115 -15.33 -26.60 -18.29
N ARG A 1116 -14.60 -26.88 -19.37
CA ARG A 1116 -15.19 -27.45 -20.59
C ARG A 1116 -15.81 -28.82 -20.36
N LYS A 1117 -15.14 -29.69 -19.59
CA LYS A 1117 -15.53 -31.10 -19.41
C LYS A 1117 -16.49 -31.33 -18.25
N VAL A 1118 -16.28 -30.63 -17.15
CA VAL A 1118 -16.92 -30.91 -15.86
C VAL A 1118 -17.88 -29.78 -15.49
N HIS A 1119 -17.38 -28.58 -15.20
CA HIS A 1119 -18.16 -27.54 -14.52
C HIS A 1119 -19.19 -26.86 -15.43
N TRP A 1120 -18.77 -26.40 -16.61
CA TRP A 1120 -19.70 -25.98 -17.65
C TRP A 1120 -20.22 -27.22 -18.39
N GLY A 1121 -19.33 -28.14 -18.73
CA GLY A 1121 -19.69 -29.47 -19.20
C GLY A 1121 -20.29 -29.50 -20.60
N TYR A 1122 -19.93 -28.54 -21.46
CA TYR A 1122 -20.34 -28.50 -22.88
C TYR A 1122 -19.49 -29.41 -23.78
N ALA A 1123 -18.35 -29.92 -23.30
CA ALA A 1123 -17.50 -30.87 -24.01
C ALA A 1123 -17.03 -32.04 -23.09
N PRO A 1124 -17.95 -32.85 -22.54
CA PRO A 1124 -17.60 -33.87 -21.53
C PRO A 1124 -16.73 -35.01 -22.06
N ASP A 1125 -16.81 -35.31 -23.35
CA ASP A 1125 -16.06 -36.39 -24.01
C ASP A 1125 -14.72 -35.92 -24.60
N GLU A 1126 -14.25 -34.71 -24.24
CA GLU A 1126 -12.97 -34.15 -24.69
C GLU A 1126 -11.77 -34.96 -24.14
N ALA A 1127 -10.88 -35.40 -25.03
CA ALA A 1127 -9.68 -36.18 -24.69
C ALA A 1127 -8.46 -35.68 -25.50
N LEU A 1128 -8.21 -34.38 -25.45
CA LEU A 1128 -7.10 -33.74 -26.16
C LEU A 1128 -5.75 -34.02 -25.46
N SER A 1129 -4.68 -34.09 -26.25
CA SER A 1129 -3.31 -34.07 -25.72
C SER A 1129 -2.86 -32.66 -25.36
N ASN A 1130 -1.82 -32.52 -24.53
CA ASN A 1130 -1.27 -31.20 -24.18
C ASN A 1130 -0.82 -30.38 -25.42
N GLU A 1131 -0.27 -31.03 -26.44
CA GLU A 1131 0.08 -30.39 -27.72
C GLU A 1131 -1.15 -29.86 -28.50
N GLU A 1132 -2.32 -30.47 -28.31
CA GLU A 1132 -3.58 -30.01 -28.89
C GLU A 1132 -4.21 -28.88 -28.05
N LEU A 1133 -4.06 -28.93 -26.72
CA LEU A 1133 -4.45 -27.84 -25.81
C LEU A 1133 -3.67 -26.55 -26.12
N ILE A 1134 -2.35 -26.64 -26.27
CA ILE A 1134 -1.48 -25.51 -26.67
C ILE A 1134 -1.88 -24.90 -28.02
N ARG A 1135 -2.50 -25.70 -28.91
CA ARG A 1135 -3.00 -25.23 -30.22
C ARG A 1135 -4.43 -24.70 -30.16
N GLU A 1136 -5.03 -24.66 -28.97
CA GLU A 1136 -6.40 -24.20 -28.74
C GLU A 1136 -7.45 -25.01 -29.54
N ASN A 1137 -7.21 -26.31 -29.76
CA ASN A 1137 -8.11 -27.19 -30.55
C ASN A 1137 -9.39 -27.61 -29.80
N TYR A 1138 -9.88 -26.80 -28.88
CA TYR A 1138 -11.10 -27.02 -28.10
C TYR A 1138 -12.19 -26.00 -28.46
N GLN A 1139 -13.41 -26.29 -28.05
CA GLN A 1139 -14.53 -25.36 -28.17
C GLN A 1139 -14.46 -24.26 -27.10
N GLY A 1140 -14.66 -23.01 -27.51
CA GLY A 1140 -14.68 -21.85 -26.62
C GLY A 1140 -13.31 -21.18 -26.49
N ILE A 1141 -13.28 -20.04 -25.81
CA ILE A 1141 -12.06 -19.23 -25.59
C ILE A 1141 -11.98 -18.72 -24.15
N ARG A 1142 -10.76 -18.32 -23.74
CA ARG A 1142 -10.49 -17.75 -22.42
C ARG A 1142 -9.83 -16.36 -22.42
N PRO A 1143 -10.45 -15.31 -22.99
CA PRO A 1143 -9.78 -14.03 -23.18
C PRO A 1143 -9.48 -13.32 -21.85
N ALA A 1144 -8.22 -12.92 -21.68
CA ALA A 1144 -7.70 -12.30 -20.47
C ALA A 1144 -7.54 -10.77 -20.64
N PRO A 1145 -8.08 -9.93 -19.75
CA PRO A 1145 -7.93 -8.47 -19.87
C PRO A 1145 -6.46 -8.01 -19.90
N GLY A 1146 -6.12 -7.23 -20.91
CA GLY A 1146 -4.76 -6.86 -21.32
C GLY A 1146 -4.31 -7.52 -22.63
N TYR A 1147 -4.97 -8.61 -23.03
CA TYR A 1147 -4.72 -9.23 -24.34
C TYR A 1147 -5.31 -8.37 -25.47
N PRO A 1148 -4.83 -8.50 -26.71
CA PRO A 1148 -5.38 -7.73 -27.84
C PRO A 1148 -6.89 -7.87 -28.05
N ALA A 1149 -7.51 -8.96 -27.60
CA ALA A 1149 -8.96 -9.19 -27.67
C ALA A 1149 -9.79 -8.43 -26.63
N CYS A 1150 -9.18 -8.07 -25.50
CA CYS A 1150 -9.77 -7.25 -24.46
C CYS A 1150 -8.64 -6.43 -23.81
N PRO A 1151 -8.12 -5.40 -24.50
CA PRO A 1151 -6.88 -4.71 -24.10
C PRO A 1151 -7.03 -3.88 -22.82
N GLU A 1152 -8.25 -3.71 -22.35
CA GLU A 1152 -8.58 -2.88 -21.21
C GLU A 1152 -8.25 -3.62 -19.90
N HIS A 1153 -7.40 -3.02 -19.06
CA HIS A 1153 -6.88 -3.68 -17.87
C HIS A 1153 -7.82 -3.63 -16.66
N THR A 1154 -8.70 -2.62 -16.54
CA THR A 1154 -9.57 -2.44 -15.36
C THR A 1154 -10.67 -3.50 -15.26
N GLU A 1155 -11.00 -4.20 -16.36
CA GLU A 1155 -11.89 -5.36 -16.33
C GLU A 1155 -11.34 -6.52 -15.46
N LYS A 1156 -10.03 -6.54 -15.12
CA LYS A 1156 -9.54 -7.43 -14.05
C LYS A 1156 -10.20 -7.14 -12.71
N GLY A 1157 -10.49 -5.87 -12.39
CA GLY A 1157 -11.28 -5.52 -11.21
C GLY A 1157 -12.66 -6.19 -11.23
N SER A 1158 -13.31 -6.27 -12.39
CA SER A 1158 -14.60 -6.97 -12.52
C SER A 1158 -14.48 -8.49 -12.34
N ILE A 1159 -13.36 -9.10 -12.76
CA ILE A 1159 -13.07 -10.50 -12.46
C ILE A 1159 -12.88 -10.69 -10.94
N TRP A 1160 -12.09 -9.81 -10.32
CA TRP A 1160 -11.82 -9.83 -8.88
C TRP A 1160 -13.11 -9.75 -8.07
N GLU A 1161 -13.99 -8.81 -8.39
CA GLU A 1161 -15.29 -8.64 -7.73
C GLU A 1161 -16.26 -9.80 -8.01
N LEU A 1162 -16.31 -10.32 -9.25
CA LEU A 1162 -17.26 -11.38 -9.61
C LEU A 1162 -16.95 -12.70 -8.89
N LEU A 1163 -15.66 -13.03 -8.82
CA LEU A 1163 -15.20 -14.31 -8.27
C LEU A 1163 -14.86 -14.19 -6.78
N GLY A 1164 -14.60 -12.98 -6.28
CA GLY A 1164 -14.00 -12.79 -4.96
C GLY A 1164 -12.57 -13.31 -4.91
N VAL A 1165 -11.75 -12.97 -5.93
CA VAL A 1165 -10.42 -13.58 -6.15
C VAL A 1165 -9.50 -13.39 -4.95
N GLU A 1166 -9.43 -12.17 -4.40
CA GLU A 1166 -8.56 -11.89 -3.26
C GLU A 1166 -9.00 -12.73 -2.06
N GLN A 1167 -10.30 -12.72 -1.75
CA GLN A 1167 -10.87 -13.46 -0.62
C GLN A 1167 -10.69 -14.97 -0.75
N ALA A 1168 -10.80 -15.48 -1.98
CA ALA A 1168 -10.84 -16.90 -2.21
C ALA A 1168 -9.47 -17.55 -2.41
N ILE A 1169 -8.55 -16.88 -3.11
CA ILE A 1169 -7.25 -17.49 -3.45
C ILE A 1169 -6.03 -16.61 -3.12
N GLY A 1170 -6.23 -15.40 -2.58
CA GLY A 1170 -5.16 -14.54 -2.07
C GLY A 1170 -4.37 -13.80 -3.16
N MET A 1171 -4.83 -13.81 -4.41
CA MET A 1171 -4.24 -13.00 -5.47
C MET A 1171 -4.73 -11.55 -5.40
N GLN A 1172 -3.82 -10.60 -5.58
CA GLN A 1172 -4.07 -9.17 -5.47
C GLN A 1172 -3.91 -8.45 -6.81
N LEU A 1173 -4.48 -7.25 -6.91
CA LEU A 1173 -4.24 -6.30 -8.01
C LEU A 1173 -3.47 -5.08 -7.50
N THR A 1174 -2.49 -4.61 -8.28
CA THR A 1174 -1.82 -3.32 -8.03
C THR A 1174 -2.66 -2.15 -8.56
N GLU A 1175 -2.24 -0.92 -8.26
CA GLU A 1175 -2.86 0.32 -8.81
C GLU A 1175 -2.93 0.34 -10.35
N SER A 1176 -2.02 -0.36 -11.03
CA SER A 1176 -1.98 -0.49 -12.51
C SER A 1176 -2.71 -1.75 -13.01
N TYR A 1177 -3.46 -2.44 -12.15
CA TYR A 1177 -4.07 -3.74 -12.40
C TYR A 1177 -3.04 -4.81 -12.85
N ALA A 1178 -1.80 -4.75 -12.36
CA ALA A 1178 -0.91 -5.92 -12.39
C ALA A 1178 -1.37 -6.91 -11.32
N MET A 1179 -1.12 -8.21 -11.52
CA MET A 1179 -1.53 -9.24 -10.57
C MET A 1179 -0.35 -9.60 -9.65
N TRP A 1180 -0.63 -9.89 -8.38
CA TRP A 1180 0.35 -10.42 -7.44
C TRP A 1180 -0.19 -11.69 -6.78
N PRO A 1181 0.61 -12.77 -6.62
CA PRO A 1181 2.01 -12.95 -7.05
C PRO A 1181 2.21 -12.77 -8.57
N GLY A 1182 3.45 -12.49 -8.99
CA GLY A 1182 3.75 -12.22 -10.41
C GLY A 1182 3.38 -13.39 -11.33
N ALA A 1183 3.53 -14.62 -10.85
CA ALA A 1183 3.08 -15.84 -11.52
C ALA A 1183 1.55 -16.00 -11.44
N ALA A 1184 0.80 -15.24 -12.25
CA ALA A 1184 -0.66 -15.16 -12.22
C ALA A 1184 -1.31 -15.03 -13.60
N VAL A 1185 -2.51 -15.62 -13.78
CA VAL A 1185 -3.34 -15.50 -14.98
C VAL A 1185 -4.82 -15.32 -14.60
N SER A 1186 -5.52 -14.38 -15.23
CA SER A 1186 -6.97 -14.22 -15.06
C SER A 1186 -7.67 -13.86 -16.38
N GLY A 1187 -8.92 -14.26 -16.54
CA GLY A 1187 -9.68 -13.98 -17.76
C GLY A 1187 -11.15 -14.40 -17.72
N TRP A 1188 -11.82 -14.24 -18.86
CA TRP A 1188 -13.20 -14.63 -19.10
C TRP A 1188 -13.28 -16.01 -19.75
N TYR A 1189 -14.42 -16.69 -19.71
CA TYR A 1189 -14.73 -17.90 -20.48
C TYR A 1189 -15.97 -17.71 -21.36
N PHE A 1190 -15.86 -18.09 -22.63
CA PHE A 1190 -16.96 -18.11 -23.60
C PHE A 1190 -17.12 -19.51 -24.18
N SER A 1191 -18.36 -20.03 -24.20
CA SER A 1191 -18.65 -21.39 -24.67
C SER A 1191 -19.11 -21.47 -26.13
N HIS A 1192 -19.55 -20.35 -26.71
CA HIS A 1192 -20.08 -20.34 -28.07
C HIS A 1192 -19.03 -20.87 -29.07
N PRO A 1193 -19.35 -21.85 -29.92
CA PRO A 1193 -18.36 -22.55 -30.75
C PRO A 1193 -17.69 -21.68 -31.81
N GLU A 1194 -18.32 -20.57 -32.21
CA GLU A 1194 -17.72 -19.58 -33.11
C GLU A 1194 -16.85 -18.51 -32.42
N SER A 1195 -16.76 -18.54 -31.08
CA SER A 1195 -15.91 -17.61 -30.34
C SER A 1195 -14.44 -17.82 -30.71
N LYS A 1196 -13.69 -16.72 -30.82
CA LYS A 1196 -12.28 -16.72 -31.25
C LYS A 1196 -11.53 -15.51 -30.72
N TYR A 1197 -10.22 -15.64 -30.58
CA TYR A 1197 -9.34 -14.52 -30.33
C TYR A 1197 -9.22 -13.63 -31.59
N PHE A 1198 -9.56 -12.36 -31.44
CA PHE A 1198 -9.35 -11.32 -32.45
C PHE A 1198 -8.76 -10.08 -31.77
N ALA A 1199 -7.96 -9.28 -32.46
CA ALA A 1199 -7.47 -8.03 -31.88
C ALA A 1199 -8.50 -6.91 -32.06
N VAL A 1200 -8.82 -6.15 -31.01
CA VAL A 1200 -9.66 -4.94 -31.07
C VAL A 1200 -9.05 -3.90 -32.01
N ALA A 1201 -7.71 -3.83 -32.03
CA ALA A 1201 -6.94 -2.85 -32.79
C ALA A 1201 -7.31 -1.41 -32.41
N GLN A 1202 -7.33 -0.49 -33.37
CA GLN A 1202 -7.58 0.93 -33.13
C GLN A 1202 -9.08 1.22 -32.98
N ILE A 1203 -9.42 2.05 -31.99
CA ILE A 1203 -10.77 2.55 -31.73
C ILE A 1203 -10.82 4.07 -31.97
N GLN A 1204 -12.01 4.61 -32.17
CA GLN A 1204 -12.25 6.02 -32.46
C GLN A 1204 -12.86 6.70 -31.23
N GLN A 1205 -12.81 8.04 -31.20
CA GLN A 1205 -13.21 8.85 -30.06
C GLN A 1205 -14.66 8.61 -29.61
N ASP A 1206 -15.57 8.34 -30.55
CA ASP A 1206 -16.97 8.03 -30.25
C ASP A 1206 -17.14 6.75 -29.41
N GLN A 1207 -16.25 5.76 -29.53
CA GLN A 1207 -16.24 4.58 -28.67
C GLN A 1207 -15.56 4.82 -27.33
N VAL A 1208 -14.56 5.69 -27.26
CA VAL A 1208 -13.91 6.03 -25.98
C VAL A 1208 -14.90 6.80 -25.09
N GLU A 1209 -15.66 7.74 -25.66
CA GLU A 1209 -16.71 8.47 -24.97
C GLU A 1209 -17.84 7.55 -24.49
N ASP A 1210 -18.31 6.63 -25.35
CA ASP A 1210 -19.30 5.61 -25.00
C ASP A 1210 -18.80 4.68 -23.89
N TYR A 1211 -17.53 4.24 -23.98
CA TYR A 1211 -16.91 3.40 -22.96
C TYR A 1211 -16.75 4.11 -21.61
N ALA A 1212 -16.27 5.36 -21.62
CA ALA A 1212 -16.14 6.19 -20.42
C ALA A 1212 -17.49 6.32 -19.71
N MET A 1213 -18.55 6.64 -20.46
CA MET A 1213 -19.92 6.69 -19.94
C MET A 1213 -20.38 5.33 -19.38
N ARG A 1214 -20.14 4.23 -20.11
CA ARG A 1214 -20.55 2.88 -19.67
C ARG A 1214 -19.85 2.46 -18.37
N LYS A 1215 -18.58 2.81 -18.20
CA LYS A 1215 -17.79 2.48 -17.00
C LYS A 1215 -17.96 3.46 -15.84
N GLY A 1216 -18.62 4.61 -16.08
CA GLY A 1216 -18.67 5.69 -15.09
C GLY A 1216 -17.32 6.39 -14.90
N MET A 1217 -16.45 6.35 -15.92
CA MET A 1217 -15.15 7.01 -15.93
C MET A 1217 -15.21 8.35 -16.65
N THR A 1218 -14.27 9.24 -16.33
CA THR A 1218 -14.02 10.42 -17.17
C THR A 1218 -13.41 10.02 -18.51
N LEU A 1219 -13.55 10.88 -19.53
CA LEU A 1219 -12.94 10.65 -20.84
C LEU A 1219 -11.41 10.50 -20.73
N ALA A 1220 -10.77 11.33 -19.92
CA ALA A 1220 -9.32 11.30 -19.73
C ALA A 1220 -8.84 9.97 -19.09
N GLU A 1221 -9.59 9.42 -18.13
CA GLU A 1221 -9.29 8.10 -17.55
C GLU A 1221 -9.41 6.98 -18.59
N ALA A 1222 -10.48 6.99 -19.40
CA ALA A 1222 -10.65 6.03 -20.47
C ALA A 1222 -9.54 6.15 -21.53
N GLU A 1223 -9.14 7.36 -21.88
CA GLU A 1223 -8.03 7.61 -22.82
C GLU A 1223 -6.69 7.10 -22.29
N ARG A 1224 -6.44 7.22 -20.98
CA ARG A 1224 -5.25 6.68 -20.32
C ARG A 1224 -5.20 5.15 -20.43
N TRP A 1225 -6.25 4.45 -19.99
CA TRP A 1225 -6.27 2.98 -19.99
C TRP A 1225 -6.29 2.38 -21.40
N LEU A 1226 -6.88 3.07 -22.38
CA LEU A 1226 -6.99 2.62 -23.77
C LEU A 1226 -5.93 3.21 -24.68
N GLY A 1227 -4.94 3.96 -24.16
CA GLY A 1227 -3.90 4.63 -24.94
C GLY A 1227 -3.28 3.80 -26.09
N PRO A 1228 -2.93 2.51 -25.89
CA PRO A 1228 -2.39 1.65 -26.96
C PRO A 1228 -3.34 1.44 -28.16
N ASN A 1229 -4.64 1.64 -27.95
CA ASN A 1229 -5.71 1.46 -28.93
C ASN A 1229 -6.20 2.78 -29.55
N LEU A 1230 -5.61 3.91 -29.16
CA LEU A 1230 -5.93 5.25 -29.67
C LEU A 1230 -4.91 5.71 -30.72
N HIS A 1231 -5.36 6.63 -31.59
CA HIS A 1231 -4.57 7.22 -32.66
C HIS A 1231 -3.67 8.37 -32.20
#